data_AF-A0A0S8I3B1-F1
#
_entry.id   AF-A0A0S8I3B1-F1
#
_cell.length_a   1.000
_cell.length_b   1.000
_cell.length_c   1.000
_cell.angle_alpha   90.00
_cell.angle_beta   90.00
_cell.angle_gamma   90.00
#
_symmetry.space_group_name_H-M   'P 1'
#
loop_
_entity.id
_entity.type
_entity.pdbx_description
1 polymer ?
#
loop_
_entity_poly.entity_id
_entity_poly.type
_entity_poly.pdbx_seq_one_letter_code
_entity_poly.pdbx_strand_id
1 'polypeptide(L)'
;MTTNSSSLSITELFDAGSYTTVAMTGSQDQWQTYAAMGLVGKSREAVEGLRRFDCQEARFYSAVASWIDGDEATAIATLQEIRTPYGQNLLALIRKPEILILAQLPWTRLAPHDLLTAAAKDKKFKIQNISFHPEDLPNKPYADIGKFYDSRTPPDFYVCAMVEWHVIPPNLQKLPCPLFGHTADYDSHIQTVYPWLQIFDELVVTDQTEWEDVSRLVRFPVSTFPKPVGVAANLPPIPKGPREIDVFLSGSTTHPYWYEKIKLLHQILRMPDVTALAIEGFVLPETYHMLLGQSKVTFSYIRHSGAMPTRALEALSMGCAAVVQKGSAITLYLGEEQGVWTYDFKDGNLAETIRKIVSCWPDYEHAVKRGAEIVRKEFALPRVASQYLRYLTFLAAKPRDKRPIQQVKPLVQKRSVLRKGLLPGGIPVLQELLKENIPRWSERLKSKATPHLFIDMARDLLLDYATVVSFDNSSPARDRRLAEILSLYKSGLRRFPKSLVLRFNLIRAAVHAGCPRDVSEALKLTEDTLHLPASSWHLDVMEDVFPYDFASSFFNYRKYLDLATESLTGGKSVTPALIQLILASLHYYLGLYTQNPSHLQKAMILDPDFPVFKLEYARQLVRRAGPGDYEEAGALLTQLAEGSSLFVEAFEFLKKLETHGLYRNQRFAEVGRLVNRFHHSSLNIS
;
A
#
# COMPACT_ATOMS: atom_id res chain seq x y z
N MET A 1 -11.08 -22.82 1.18
CA MET A 1 -10.28 -23.94 1.71
C MET A 1 -9.56 -23.46 2.95
N THR A 2 -10.12 -23.77 4.12
CA THR A 2 -9.53 -23.50 5.42
C THR A 2 -8.46 -24.56 5.69
N THR A 3 -7.21 -24.23 5.37
CA THR A 3 -6.08 -24.96 5.94
C THR A 3 -6.11 -24.74 7.44
N ASN A 4 -6.26 -25.83 8.21
CA ASN A 4 -5.97 -25.86 9.63
C ASN A 4 -4.50 -25.45 9.84
N SER A 5 -4.21 -24.15 9.96
CA SER A 5 -3.03 -23.74 10.70
C SER A 5 -3.35 -24.00 12.17
N SER A 6 -2.50 -24.76 12.85
CA SER A 6 -2.51 -24.75 14.31
C SER A 6 -2.36 -23.29 14.72
N SER A 7 -3.39 -22.69 15.32
CA SER A 7 -3.32 -21.32 15.82
C SER A 7 -2.19 -21.29 16.84
N LEU A 8 -1.12 -20.56 16.54
CA LEU A 8 -0.02 -20.34 17.48
C LEU A 8 -0.60 -19.87 18.82
N SER A 9 -0.06 -20.38 19.91
CA SER A 9 -0.38 -19.92 21.26
C SER A 9 0.03 -18.45 21.45
N ILE A 10 -0.52 -17.79 22.46
CA ILE A 10 -0.15 -16.40 22.79
C ILE A 10 1.35 -16.24 23.03
N THR A 11 1.99 -17.22 23.67
CA THR A 11 3.44 -17.23 23.88
C THR A 11 4.19 -17.30 22.54
N GLU A 12 3.81 -18.23 21.66
CA GLU A 12 4.44 -18.38 20.34
C GLU A 12 4.24 -17.14 19.46
N LEU A 13 3.05 -16.53 19.48
CA LEU A 13 2.78 -15.27 18.78
C LEU A 13 3.64 -14.11 19.31
N PHE A 14 3.80 -14.03 20.64
CA PHE A 14 4.62 -13.01 21.28
C PHE A 14 6.09 -13.17 20.92
N ASP A 15 6.63 -14.38 21.03
CA ASP A 15 8.02 -14.70 20.72
C ASP A 15 8.33 -14.50 19.23
N ALA A 16 7.34 -14.72 18.36
CA ALA A 16 7.43 -14.49 16.92
C ALA A 16 7.20 -13.03 16.49
N GLY A 17 6.96 -12.10 17.44
CA GLY A 17 6.86 -10.66 17.18
C GLY A 17 5.46 -10.15 16.81
N SER A 18 4.42 -10.97 16.89
CA SER A 18 3.02 -10.60 16.58
C SER A 18 2.34 -9.88 17.75
N TYR A 19 2.96 -8.80 18.24
CA TYR A 19 2.52 -8.05 19.41
C TYR A 19 1.11 -7.46 19.28
N THR A 20 0.68 -7.04 18.08
CA THR A 20 -0.70 -6.55 17.88
C THR A 20 -1.72 -7.65 18.10
N THR A 21 -1.50 -8.85 17.56
CA THR A 21 -2.37 -10.01 17.79
C THR A 21 -2.47 -10.35 19.27
N VAL A 22 -1.32 -10.39 19.96
CA VAL A 22 -1.25 -10.70 21.39
C VAL A 22 -1.97 -9.64 22.22
N ALA A 23 -1.80 -8.36 21.91
CA ALA A 23 -2.50 -7.28 22.60
C ALA A 23 -4.02 -7.31 22.37
N MET A 24 -4.48 -7.77 21.20
CA MET A 24 -5.91 -7.84 20.85
C MET A 24 -6.62 -9.08 21.41
N THR A 25 -5.93 -10.22 21.48
CA THR A 25 -6.55 -11.54 21.72
C THR A 25 -6.03 -12.26 22.96
N GLY A 26 -4.96 -11.75 23.58
CA GLY A 26 -4.32 -12.36 24.74
C GLY A 26 -5.19 -12.37 25.99
N SER A 27 -4.98 -13.37 26.84
CA SER A 27 -5.67 -13.47 28.13
C SER A 27 -5.10 -12.49 29.14
N GLN A 28 -5.96 -11.99 30.04
CA GLN A 28 -5.56 -11.17 31.18
C GLN A 28 -4.70 -11.91 32.22
N ASP A 29 -4.62 -13.25 32.15
CA ASP A 29 -3.81 -14.09 33.02
C ASP A 29 -2.41 -14.38 32.46
N GLN A 30 -2.05 -13.76 31.33
CA GLN A 30 -0.75 -13.92 30.68
C GLN A 30 0.01 -12.60 30.67
N TRP A 31 1.23 -12.58 31.20
CA TRP A 31 2.06 -11.37 31.22
C TRP A 31 2.38 -10.89 29.79
N GLN A 32 2.45 -11.80 28.81
CA GLN A 32 2.70 -11.50 27.39
C GLN A 32 1.67 -10.53 26.82
N THR A 33 0.40 -10.64 27.25
CA THR A 33 -0.68 -9.73 26.85
C THR A 33 -0.35 -8.29 27.24
N TYR A 34 0.05 -8.06 28.48
CA TYR A 34 0.39 -6.71 28.95
C TYR A 34 1.74 -6.23 28.42
N ALA A 35 2.71 -7.14 28.24
CA ALA A 35 3.96 -6.82 27.57
C ALA A 35 3.69 -6.32 26.15
N ALA A 36 2.84 -7.02 25.39
CA ALA A 36 2.43 -6.62 24.05
C ALA A 36 1.69 -5.28 24.06
N MET A 37 0.78 -5.04 25.02
CA MET A 37 0.14 -3.73 25.22
C MET A 37 1.18 -2.61 25.40
N GLY A 38 2.25 -2.86 26.17
CA GLY A 38 3.34 -1.91 26.37
C GLY A 38 4.11 -1.64 25.07
N LEU A 39 4.41 -2.70 24.32
CA LEU A 39 5.13 -2.61 23.03
C LEU A 39 4.35 -1.85 21.96
N VAL A 40 3.02 -1.92 21.97
CA VAL A 40 2.17 -1.14 21.05
C VAL A 40 1.90 0.28 21.56
N GLY A 41 2.36 0.66 22.75
CA GLY A 41 2.24 2.02 23.28
C GLY A 41 1.07 2.27 24.25
N LYS A 42 0.41 1.21 24.75
CA LYS A 42 -0.55 1.28 25.88
C LYS A 42 0.18 1.12 27.22
N SER A 43 1.17 1.97 27.46
CA SER A 43 2.12 1.78 28.56
C SER A 43 1.49 1.78 29.95
N ARG A 44 0.44 2.58 30.19
CA ARG A 44 -0.21 2.65 31.50
C ARG A 44 -0.89 1.33 31.85
N GLU A 45 -1.71 0.81 30.93
CA GLU A 45 -2.38 -0.48 31.08
C GLU A 45 -1.38 -1.63 31.18
N ALA A 46 -0.29 -1.54 30.42
CA ALA A 46 0.79 -2.52 30.46
C ALA A 46 1.48 -2.56 31.83
N VAL A 47 1.95 -1.43 32.36
CA VAL A 47 2.65 -1.38 33.65
C VAL A 47 1.73 -1.85 34.78
N GLU A 48 0.47 -1.44 34.80
CA GLU A 48 -0.48 -1.88 35.82
C GLU A 48 -0.77 -3.38 35.70
N GLY A 49 -0.87 -3.90 34.48
CA GLY A 49 -1.07 -5.33 34.26
C GLY A 49 0.12 -6.19 34.66
N LEU A 50 1.32 -5.77 34.29
CA LEU A 50 2.56 -6.52 34.55
C LEU A 50 2.90 -6.62 36.03
N ARG A 51 2.47 -5.66 36.87
CA ARG A 51 2.63 -5.71 38.33
C ARG A 51 1.99 -6.91 39.01
N ARG A 52 1.03 -7.57 38.35
CA ARG A 52 0.35 -8.76 38.88
C ARG A 52 1.18 -10.04 38.77
N PHE A 53 2.30 -10.01 38.05
CA PHE A 53 3.13 -11.18 37.79
C PHE A 53 4.48 -11.05 38.49
N ASP A 54 4.82 -12.05 39.30
CA ASP A 54 6.12 -12.12 39.98
C ASP A 54 7.13 -12.96 39.17
N CYS A 55 7.46 -12.48 37.97
CA CYS A 55 8.51 -13.06 37.13
C CYS A 55 9.49 -11.99 36.62
N GLN A 56 10.66 -12.43 36.15
CA GLN A 56 11.69 -11.51 35.65
C GLN A 56 11.26 -10.85 34.33
N GLU A 57 10.56 -11.60 33.47
CA GLU A 57 10.04 -11.17 32.19
C GLU A 57 9.03 -10.03 32.36
N ALA A 58 8.07 -10.17 33.29
CA ALA A 58 7.09 -9.12 33.55
C ALA A 58 7.74 -7.82 34.03
N ARG A 59 8.76 -7.92 34.90
CA ARG A 59 9.54 -6.76 35.35
C ARG A 59 10.33 -6.12 34.22
N PHE A 60 10.97 -6.92 33.35
CA PHE A 60 11.66 -6.42 32.17
C PHE A 60 10.70 -5.67 31.25
N TYR A 61 9.55 -6.25 30.90
CA TYR A 61 8.58 -5.59 30.03
C TYR A 61 7.88 -4.40 30.68
N SER A 62 7.77 -4.35 32.01
CA SER A 62 7.31 -3.16 32.72
C SER A 62 8.30 -2.01 32.51
N ALA A 63 9.60 -2.29 32.57
CA ALA A 63 10.63 -1.30 32.27
C ALA A 63 10.60 -0.84 30.80
N VAL A 64 10.35 -1.77 29.86
CA VAL A 64 10.17 -1.46 28.44
C VAL A 64 8.95 -0.56 28.22
N ALA A 65 7.82 -0.85 28.88
CA ALA A 65 6.62 -0.02 28.77
C ALA A 65 6.84 1.40 29.30
N SER A 66 7.53 1.56 30.44
CA SER A 66 7.96 2.87 30.96
C SER A 66 8.89 3.59 29.98
N TRP A 67 9.85 2.87 29.39
CA TRP A 67 10.75 3.43 28.38
C TRP A 67 9.99 3.95 27.16
N ILE A 68 9.03 3.17 26.63
CA ILE A 68 8.19 3.53 25.48
C ILE A 68 7.33 4.76 25.80
N ASP A 69 6.82 4.89 27.02
CA ASP A 69 6.03 6.07 27.42
C ASP A 69 6.86 7.35 27.58
N GLY A 70 8.18 7.23 27.67
CA GLY A 70 9.11 8.34 27.91
C GLY A 70 9.54 8.50 29.37
N ASP A 71 9.11 7.62 30.27
CA ASP A 71 9.57 7.59 31.67
C ASP A 71 10.93 6.86 31.78
N GLU A 72 11.97 7.56 31.34
CA GLU A 72 13.33 7.05 31.32
C GLU A 72 13.87 6.71 32.72
N ALA A 73 13.50 7.50 33.73
CA ALA A 73 13.97 7.30 35.10
C ALA A 73 13.49 5.96 35.67
N THR A 74 12.19 5.67 35.55
CA THR A 74 11.61 4.40 35.99
C THR A 74 12.15 3.22 35.18
N ALA A 75 12.31 3.39 33.86
CA ALA A 75 12.88 2.36 33.00
C ALA A 75 14.32 1.99 33.42
N ILE A 76 15.17 3.00 33.65
CA ILE A 76 16.55 2.80 34.10
C ILE A 76 16.60 2.12 35.46
N ALA A 77 15.82 2.60 36.44
CA ALA A 77 15.79 2.04 37.78
C ALA A 77 15.42 0.55 37.76
N THR A 78 14.38 0.20 37.00
CA THR A 78 13.91 -1.19 36.88
C THR A 78 14.92 -2.06 36.13
N LEU A 79 15.51 -1.58 35.03
CA LEU A 79 16.48 -2.34 34.23
C LEU A 79 17.80 -2.62 34.97
N GLN A 80 18.18 -1.82 35.96
CA GLN A 80 19.37 -2.07 36.78
C GLN A 80 19.31 -3.40 37.55
N GLU A 81 18.10 -3.87 37.84
CA GLU A 81 17.85 -5.14 38.53
C GLU A 81 17.80 -6.34 37.55
N ILE A 82 17.61 -6.10 36.26
CA ILE A 82 17.44 -7.14 35.23
C ILE A 82 18.80 -7.56 34.66
N ARG A 83 19.25 -8.78 34.95
CA ARG A 83 20.60 -9.27 34.55
C ARG A 83 20.66 -9.98 33.20
N THR A 84 19.55 -10.05 32.46
CA THR A 84 19.54 -10.69 31.13
C THR A 84 20.36 -9.86 30.13
N PRO A 85 20.97 -10.50 29.10
CA PRO A 85 21.68 -9.76 28.05
C PRO A 85 20.81 -8.69 27.38
N TYR A 86 19.53 -8.99 27.16
CA TYR A 86 18.59 -8.04 26.57
C TYR A 86 18.37 -6.81 27.47
N GLY A 87 18.11 -7.03 28.76
CA GLY A 87 17.93 -5.94 29.72
C GLY A 87 19.17 -5.05 29.85
N GLN A 88 20.36 -5.65 29.88
CA GLN A 88 21.61 -4.90 29.99
C GLN A 88 21.94 -4.11 28.72
N ASN A 89 21.69 -4.66 27.52
CA ASN A 89 21.83 -3.93 26.26
C ASN A 89 20.89 -2.73 26.19
N LEU A 90 19.62 -2.91 26.60
CA LEU A 90 18.64 -1.84 26.61
C LEU A 90 19.03 -0.75 27.61
N LEU A 91 19.45 -1.12 28.81
CA LEU A 91 19.97 -0.18 29.81
C LEU A 91 21.17 0.62 29.27
N ALA A 92 22.07 -0.03 28.54
CA ALA A 92 23.23 0.63 27.95
C ALA A 92 22.84 1.68 26.90
N LEU A 93 21.87 1.38 26.02
CA LEU A 93 21.33 2.34 25.05
C LEU A 93 20.61 3.49 25.75
N ILE A 94 19.73 3.19 26.70
CA ILE A 94 18.94 4.19 27.43
C ILE A 94 19.83 5.10 28.27
N ARG A 95 21.00 4.66 28.76
CA ARG A 95 21.92 5.53 29.51
C ARG A 95 22.69 6.54 28.65
N LYS A 96 22.67 6.40 27.31
CA LYS A 96 23.33 7.39 26.44
C LYS A 96 22.62 8.73 26.55
N PRO A 97 23.34 9.86 26.51
CA PRO A 97 22.70 11.18 26.42
C PRO A 97 21.79 11.29 25.19
N GLU A 98 22.30 10.81 24.05
CA GLU A 98 21.58 10.74 22.78
C GLU A 98 21.78 9.35 22.17
N ILE A 99 20.73 8.80 21.57
CA ILE A 99 20.77 7.59 20.75
C ILE A 99 20.93 8.04 19.30
N LEU A 100 21.99 7.57 18.64
CA LEU A 100 22.37 7.97 17.30
C LEU A 100 21.64 7.10 16.27
N ILE A 101 20.83 7.72 15.41
CA ILE A 101 20.01 6.99 14.44
C ILE A 101 20.36 7.45 13.04
N LEU A 102 20.72 6.51 12.18
CA LEU A 102 20.76 6.74 10.74
C LEU A 102 19.42 6.29 10.14
N ALA A 103 18.79 7.12 9.33
CA ALA A 103 17.41 6.91 8.93
C ALA A 103 17.19 7.07 7.43
N GLN A 104 16.17 6.40 6.91
CA GLN A 104 15.44 6.74 5.70
C GLN A 104 13.96 6.81 6.07
N LEU A 105 13.53 7.94 6.61
CA LEU A 105 12.13 8.25 6.89
C LEU A 105 11.52 9.03 5.72
N PRO A 106 10.17 8.98 5.55
CA PRO A 106 9.49 9.76 4.53
C PRO A 106 9.92 11.23 4.57
N TRP A 107 10.36 11.74 3.43
CA TRP A 107 10.88 13.10 3.30
C TRP A 107 9.77 14.16 3.23
N THR A 108 8.52 13.72 3.04
CA THR A 108 7.34 14.57 3.07
C THR A 108 7.09 15.04 4.50
N ARG A 109 7.42 16.31 4.79
CA ARG A 109 7.28 16.96 6.10
C ARG A 109 5.83 17.35 6.43
N LEU A 110 4.91 16.40 6.24
CA LEU A 110 3.48 16.60 6.41
C LEU A 110 2.86 15.43 7.17
N ALA A 111 1.91 15.76 8.03
CA ALA A 111 1.03 14.76 8.64
C ALA A 111 0.29 13.97 7.54
N PRO A 112 -0.03 12.69 7.77
CA PRO A 112 0.15 11.92 9.01
C PRO A 112 1.50 11.20 9.15
N HIS A 113 2.43 11.39 8.20
CA HIS A 113 3.66 10.59 8.07
C HIS A 113 4.96 11.28 8.53
N ASP A 114 4.90 12.54 9.02
CA ASP A 114 6.08 13.32 9.41
C ASP A 114 6.70 12.88 10.76
N LEU A 115 7.22 11.65 10.78
CA LEU A 115 7.94 11.10 11.94
C LEU A 115 9.24 11.84 12.20
N LEU A 116 9.91 12.35 11.17
CA LEU A 116 11.24 12.93 11.29
C LEU A 116 11.23 14.28 12.02
N THR A 117 10.39 15.22 11.58
CA THR A 117 10.27 16.53 12.26
C THR A 117 9.68 16.36 13.65
N ALA A 118 8.76 15.41 13.81
CA ALA A 118 8.14 15.11 15.09
C ALA A 118 9.13 14.49 16.09
N ALA A 119 9.97 13.55 15.64
CA ALA A 119 10.97 12.89 16.46
C ALA A 119 12.06 13.86 16.96
N ALA A 120 12.38 14.90 16.19
CA ALA A 120 13.35 15.93 16.59
C ALA A 120 12.94 16.69 17.87
N LYS A 121 11.68 16.56 18.33
CA LYS A 121 11.21 17.13 19.61
C LYS A 121 11.62 16.28 20.81
N ASP A 122 11.92 14.99 20.62
CA ASP A 122 12.47 14.13 21.67
C ASP A 122 14.00 14.18 21.59
N LYS A 123 14.60 14.96 22.50
CA LYS A 123 16.05 15.18 22.58
C LYS A 123 16.85 13.91 22.86
N LYS A 124 16.19 12.80 23.22
CA LYS A 124 16.84 11.51 23.39
C LYS A 124 17.39 10.96 22.09
N PHE A 125 16.83 11.37 20.95
CA PHE A 125 17.18 10.84 19.63
C PHE A 125 17.90 11.87 18.79
N LYS A 126 19.06 11.47 18.26
CA LYS A 126 19.80 12.25 17.26
C LYS A 126 19.71 11.54 15.93
N ILE A 127 18.90 12.09 15.03
CA ILE A 127 18.55 11.45 13.76
C ILE A 127 19.28 12.14 12.62
N GLN A 128 19.99 11.35 11.84
CA GLN A 128 20.51 11.74 10.54
C GLN A 128 19.70 11.02 9.48
N ASN A 129 18.87 11.74 8.74
CA ASN A 129 18.02 11.16 7.70
C ASN A 129 18.72 11.22 6.34
N ILE A 130 18.64 10.15 5.57
CA ILE A 130 19.12 10.04 4.19
C ILE A 130 17.90 10.18 3.28
N SER A 131 17.83 11.28 2.54
CA SER A 131 16.71 11.50 1.63
C SER A 131 17.07 12.44 0.49
N PHE A 132 16.05 12.87 -0.26
CA PHE A 132 16.18 13.88 -1.32
C PHE A 132 15.65 15.26 -0.89
N HIS A 133 15.30 15.44 0.39
CA HIS A 133 14.99 16.74 0.97
C HIS A 133 16.28 17.56 1.14
N PRO A 134 16.28 18.88 0.88
CA PRO A 134 17.48 19.71 1.00
C PRO A 134 18.12 19.76 2.39
N GLU A 135 17.34 19.50 3.45
CA GLU A 135 17.80 19.54 4.85
C GLU A 135 18.35 18.20 5.36
N ASP A 136 18.22 17.12 4.57
CA ASP A 136 18.66 15.79 4.94
C ASP A 136 20.06 15.47 4.38
N LEU A 137 20.66 14.36 4.82
CA LEU A 137 21.85 13.82 4.16
C LEU A 137 21.49 13.45 2.72
N PRO A 138 22.21 14.00 1.71
CA PRO A 138 21.80 13.88 0.32
C PRO A 138 21.98 12.46 -0.18
N ASN A 139 20.87 11.79 -0.46
CA ASN A 139 20.87 10.47 -1.06
C ASN A 139 21.12 10.54 -2.57
N LYS A 140 21.52 9.41 -3.15
CA LYS A 140 21.59 9.20 -4.60
C LYS A 140 21.43 7.72 -4.94
N PRO A 141 21.04 7.39 -6.18
CA PRO A 141 21.07 6.01 -6.67
C PRO A 141 22.40 5.33 -6.37
N TYR A 142 22.34 4.10 -5.87
CA TYR A 142 23.51 3.30 -5.49
C TYR A 142 24.51 3.99 -4.55
N ALA A 143 24.04 4.89 -3.67
CA ALA A 143 24.89 5.53 -2.68
C ALA A 143 25.64 4.50 -1.79
N ASP A 144 26.83 4.89 -1.35
CA ASP A 144 27.65 4.10 -0.43
C ASP A 144 27.28 4.45 1.01
N ILE A 145 26.79 3.47 1.77
CA ILE A 145 26.38 3.69 3.16
C ILE A 145 27.51 4.25 4.04
N GLY A 146 28.77 3.93 3.74
CA GLY A 146 29.94 4.41 4.48
C GLY A 146 30.15 5.91 4.44
N LYS A 147 29.43 6.64 3.57
CA LYS A 147 29.52 8.10 3.44
C LYS A 147 28.52 8.87 4.31
N PHE A 148 27.60 8.17 4.98
CA PHE A 148 26.53 8.80 5.75
C PHE A 148 26.74 8.79 7.27
N TYR A 149 27.84 8.23 7.76
CA TYR A 149 28.15 8.19 9.20
C TYR A 149 29.66 8.25 9.47
N ASP A 150 30.05 8.67 10.67
CA ASP A 150 31.44 8.59 11.14
C ASP A 150 31.70 7.19 11.71
N SER A 151 32.67 6.47 11.15
CA SER A 151 33.03 5.12 11.59
C SER A 151 33.54 5.04 13.03
N ARG A 152 34.01 6.16 13.60
CA ARG A 152 34.42 6.26 15.01
C ARG A 152 33.24 6.38 15.97
N THR A 153 32.10 6.84 15.47
CA THR A 153 30.84 7.00 16.22
C THR A 153 29.69 6.45 15.39
N PRO A 154 29.63 5.12 15.19
CA PRO A 154 28.60 4.51 14.37
C PRO A 154 27.21 4.76 14.96
N PRO A 155 26.16 4.74 14.11
CA PRO A 155 24.79 4.80 14.59
C PRO A 155 24.49 3.60 15.52
N ASP A 156 23.59 3.82 16.47
CA ASP A 156 23.09 2.78 17.38
C ASP A 156 22.17 1.80 16.66
N PHE A 157 21.41 2.28 15.68
CA PHE A 157 20.67 1.48 14.73
C PHE A 157 20.33 2.29 13.47
N TYR A 158 19.90 1.57 12.44
CA TYR A 158 19.36 2.15 11.21
C TYR A 158 17.88 1.77 11.03
N VAL A 159 17.09 2.71 10.50
CA VAL A 159 15.69 2.44 10.13
C VAL A 159 15.35 3.00 8.75
N CYS A 160 14.72 2.20 7.90
CA CYS A 160 14.06 2.64 6.67
C CYS A 160 12.55 2.46 6.82
N ALA A 161 11.78 3.55 6.84
CA ALA A 161 10.33 3.49 6.93
C ALA A 161 9.67 3.67 5.56
N MET A 162 8.74 2.78 5.23
CA MET A 162 8.20 2.59 3.88
C MET A 162 9.27 2.15 2.87
N VAL A 163 9.89 1.00 3.14
CA VAL A 163 10.99 0.41 2.33
C VAL A 163 10.73 0.51 0.82
N GLU A 164 9.51 0.25 0.39
CA GLU A 164 9.01 0.26 -0.98
C GLU A 164 9.13 1.62 -1.72
N TRP A 165 9.29 2.72 -0.98
CA TRP A 165 9.35 4.08 -1.53
C TRP A 165 10.74 4.72 -1.48
N HIS A 166 11.75 4.00 -0.99
CA HIS A 166 13.11 4.51 -0.81
C HIS A 166 14.14 3.95 -1.80
N VAL A 167 15.13 4.79 -2.13
CA VAL A 167 16.36 4.38 -2.81
C VAL A 167 17.36 3.95 -1.74
N ILE A 168 17.47 2.64 -1.49
CA ILE A 168 18.25 2.10 -0.37
C ILE A 168 19.68 1.80 -0.81
N PRO A 169 20.72 2.27 -0.08
CA PRO A 169 22.11 1.93 -0.34
C PRO A 169 22.32 0.41 -0.49
N PRO A 170 22.81 -0.09 -1.65
CA PRO A 170 22.96 -1.53 -1.90
C PRO A 170 23.91 -2.23 -0.92
N ASN A 171 24.82 -1.48 -0.32
CA ASN A 171 25.76 -1.97 0.68
C ASN A 171 25.33 -1.69 2.13
N LEU A 172 24.05 -1.40 2.38
CA LEU A 172 23.48 -1.11 3.71
C LEU A 172 23.93 -2.12 4.78
N GLN A 173 24.03 -3.40 4.41
CA GLN A 173 24.47 -4.49 5.29
C GLN A 173 25.89 -4.33 5.88
N LYS A 174 26.69 -3.37 5.39
CA LYS A 174 28.00 -3.03 5.96
C LYS A 174 27.91 -2.17 7.23
N LEU A 175 26.75 -1.59 7.55
CA LEU A 175 26.57 -0.82 8.79
C LEU A 175 26.80 -1.71 10.02
N PRO A 176 27.61 -1.26 10.99
CA PRO A 176 27.90 -2.03 12.20
C PRO A 176 26.83 -1.82 13.30
N CYS A 177 25.55 -1.78 12.92
CA CYS A 177 24.42 -1.61 13.83
C CYS A 177 23.20 -2.40 13.32
N PRO A 178 22.18 -2.68 14.16
CA PRO A 178 20.93 -3.30 13.73
C PRO A 178 20.23 -2.52 12.61
N LEU A 179 19.66 -3.25 11.64
CA LEU A 179 18.95 -2.70 10.48
C LEU A 179 17.46 -3.03 10.56
N PHE A 180 16.62 -1.98 10.60
CA PHE A 180 15.17 -2.10 10.60
C PHE A 180 14.56 -1.61 9.28
N GLY A 181 13.67 -2.41 8.70
CA GLY A 181 12.85 -2.02 7.57
C GLY A 181 11.39 -2.02 7.98
N HIS A 182 10.69 -0.89 7.87
CA HIS A 182 9.25 -0.82 8.09
C HIS A 182 8.55 -0.81 6.73
N THR A 183 7.60 -1.72 6.52
CA THR A 183 6.79 -1.76 5.29
C THR A 183 5.29 -1.83 5.59
N ALA A 184 4.50 -1.18 4.73
CA ALA A 184 3.03 -1.23 4.75
C ALA A 184 2.43 -1.35 3.34
N ASP A 185 3.24 -1.11 2.29
CA ASP A 185 2.86 -1.24 0.88
C ASP A 185 3.77 -2.23 0.12
N TYR A 186 4.34 -3.23 0.79
CA TYR A 186 5.26 -4.22 0.17
C TYR A 186 4.66 -4.92 -1.06
N ASP A 187 3.33 -5.13 -1.07
CA ASP A 187 2.57 -5.79 -2.12
C ASP A 187 2.30 -4.88 -3.34
N SER A 188 2.51 -3.56 -3.21
CA SER A 188 2.20 -2.59 -4.28
C SER A 188 3.10 -2.73 -5.50
N HIS A 189 4.32 -3.27 -5.34
CA HIS A 189 5.16 -3.72 -6.45
C HIS A 189 6.21 -4.75 -5.99
N ILE A 190 5.72 -5.93 -5.61
CA ILE A 190 6.52 -6.97 -4.93
C ILE A 190 7.80 -7.37 -5.69
N GLN A 191 7.80 -7.39 -7.03
CA GLN A 191 9.00 -7.72 -7.81
C GLN A 191 10.16 -6.73 -7.64
N THR A 192 9.87 -5.50 -7.21
CA THR A 192 10.89 -4.49 -6.89
C THR A 192 11.30 -4.57 -5.44
N VAL A 193 10.33 -4.71 -4.53
CA VAL A 193 10.54 -4.56 -3.08
C VAL A 193 11.12 -5.82 -2.45
N TYR A 194 10.70 -7.00 -2.90
CA TYR A 194 11.05 -8.28 -2.28
C TYR A 194 12.56 -8.50 -2.05
N PRO A 195 13.48 -8.22 -3.02
CA PRO A 195 14.91 -8.36 -2.77
C PRO A 195 15.44 -7.45 -1.64
N TRP A 196 14.87 -6.26 -1.49
CA TRP A 196 15.29 -5.30 -0.47
C TRP A 196 14.82 -5.69 0.93
N LEU A 197 13.67 -6.36 1.06
CA LEU A 197 13.20 -6.88 2.35
C LEU A 197 14.17 -7.88 2.97
N GLN A 198 15.03 -8.51 2.16
CA GLN A 198 15.95 -9.56 2.61
C GLN A 198 17.29 -9.03 3.19
N ILE A 199 17.49 -7.73 3.27
CA ILE A 199 18.78 -7.16 3.74
C ILE A 199 18.75 -6.65 5.18
N PHE A 200 17.55 -6.54 5.76
CA PHE A 200 17.33 -6.04 7.12
C PHE A 200 17.52 -7.17 8.15
N ASP A 201 17.85 -6.78 9.39
CA ASP A 201 17.96 -7.76 10.49
C ASP A 201 16.59 -8.09 11.08
N GLU A 202 15.64 -7.17 10.96
CA GLU A 202 14.28 -7.31 11.44
C GLU A 202 13.36 -6.37 10.67
N LEU A 203 12.19 -6.86 10.25
CA LEU A 203 11.17 -6.04 9.63
C LEU A 203 10.10 -5.62 10.64
N VAL A 204 9.59 -4.42 10.46
CA VAL A 204 8.45 -3.88 11.21
C VAL A 204 7.27 -3.76 10.26
N VAL A 205 6.12 -4.24 10.71
CA VAL A 205 4.84 -4.10 10.01
C VAL A 205 3.82 -3.48 10.97
N THR A 206 2.70 -3.03 10.46
CA THR A 206 1.74 -2.27 11.27
C THR A 206 0.82 -3.19 12.09
N ASP A 207 0.52 -4.38 11.59
CA ASP A 207 -0.51 -5.24 12.19
C ASP A 207 -0.34 -6.73 11.88
N GLN A 208 -1.30 -7.52 12.38
CA GLN A 208 -1.32 -8.98 12.26
C GLN A 208 -1.47 -9.49 10.82
N THR A 209 -2.24 -8.81 9.98
CA THR A 209 -2.49 -9.22 8.59
C THR A 209 -1.23 -9.03 7.74
N GLU A 210 -0.51 -7.92 7.92
CA GLU A 210 0.81 -7.74 7.30
C GLU A 210 1.85 -8.70 7.89
N TRP A 211 1.81 -8.95 9.20
CA TRP A 211 2.72 -9.88 9.85
C TRP A 211 2.58 -11.30 9.30
N GLU A 212 1.36 -11.79 9.11
CA GLU A 212 1.09 -13.12 8.54
C GLU A 212 1.71 -13.29 7.14
N ASP A 213 1.70 -12.24 6.33
CA ASP A 213 2.26 -12.27 4.98
C ASP A 213 3.77 -12.08 5.00
N VAL A 214 4.27 -11.01 5.63
CA VAL A 214 5.68 -10.63 5.61
C VAL A 214 6.55 -11.65 6.35
N SER A 215 6.06 -12.25 7.44
CA SER A 215 6.78 -13.33 8.14
C SER A 215 7.01 -14.57 7.28
N ARG A 216 6.22 -14.76 6.21
CA ARG A 216 6.42 -15.82 5.22
C ARG A 216 7.27 -15.37 4.03
N LEU A 217 7.36 -14.06 3.76
CA LEU A 217 8.20 -13.50 2.70
C LEU A 217 9.69 -13.48 3.07
N VAL A 218 10.02 -13.31 4.34
CA VAL A 218 11.41 -13.15 4.79
C VAL A 218 11.84 -14.25 5.74
N ARG A 219 13.16 -14.39 5.88
CA ARG A 219 13.78 -15.33 6.82
C ARG A 219 14.17 -14.68 8.15
N PHE A 220 13.94 -13.38 8.29
CA PHE A 220 14.32 -12.58 9.44
C PHE A 220 13.08 -12.33 10.32
N PRO A 221 13.28 -12.01 11.61
CA PRO A 221 12.17 -11.65 12.49
C PRO A 221 11.30 -10.54 11.88
N VAL A 222 10.00 -10.65 12.10
CA VAL A 222 9.01 -9.64 11.74
C VAL A 222 8.24 -9.27 13.01
N SER A 223 8.21 -7.99 13.34
CA SER A 223 7.58 -7.49 14.56
C SER A 223 6.51 -6.45 14.24
N THR A 224 5.38 -6.47 14.95
CA THR A 224 4.26 -5.56 14.71
C THR A 224 4.35 -4.29 15.56
N PHE A 225 4.16 -3.12 14.96
CA PHE A 225 4.00 -1.85 15.67
C PHE A 225 2.91 -0.98 15.00
N PRO A 226 1.73 -0.80 15.62
CA PRO A 226 0.56 -0.23 14.96
C PRO A 226 0.51 1.29 14.92
N LYS A 227 1.49 1.99 15.49
CA LYS A 227 1.49 3.46 15.57
C LYS A 227 2.59 4.13 14.73
N PRO A 228 2.80 3.83 13.44
CA PRO A 228 3.79 4.56 12.62
C PRO A 228 3.27 5.88 12.04
N VAL A 229 2.03 6.25 12.33
CA VAL A 229 1.36 7.45 11.81
C VAL A 229 0.63 8.18 12.94
N GLY A 230 0.50 9.51 12.79
CA GLY A 230 -0.13 10.35 13.80
C GLY A 230 -0.87 11.54 13.20
N VAL A 231 -1.38 12.41 14.06
CA VAL A 231 -2.07 13.64 13.69
C VAL A 231 -1.20 14.87 13.95
N ALA A 232 -1.40 15.91 13.13
CA ALA A 232 -0.68 17.17 13.25
C ALA A 232 -0.89 17.80 14.65
N ALA A 233 0.16 18.42 15.19
CA ALA A 233 0.06 19.10 16.48
C ALA A 233 -0.77 20.40 16.41
N ASN A 234 -0.88 20.99 15.21
CA ASN A 234 -1.52 22.28 14.93
C ASN A 234 -2.87 22.11 14.22
N LEU A 235 -3.61 21.03 14.49
CA LEU A 235 -4.96 20.86 13.95
C LEU A 235 -5.87 22.03 14.34
N PRO A 236 -6.83 22.41 13.47
CA PRO A 236 -7.84 23.39 13.83
C PRO A 236 -8.66 22.93 15.04
N PRO A 237 -9.35 23.83 15.76
CA PRO A 237 -10.28 23.44 16.81
C PRO A 237 -11.35 22.47 16.27
N ILE A 238 -11.82 21.55 17.12
CA ILE A 238 -12.97 20.70 16.78
C ILE A 238 -14.17 21.63 16.53
N PRO A 239 -14.80 21.58 15.34
CA PRO A 239 -15.91 22.48 15.05
C PRO A 239 -17.05 22.34 16.05
N LYS A 240 -17.64 23.49 16.39
CA LYS A 240 -18.83 23.60 17.23
C LYS A 240 -20.00 23.95 16.34
N GLY A 241 -21.04 23.14 16.34
CA GLY A 241 -22.23 23.37 15.53
C GLY A 241 -22.85 22.07 15.02
N PRO A 242 -24.01 22.17 14.35
CA PRO A 242 -24.64 21.03 13.70
C PRO A 242 -23.74 20.47 12.60
N ARG A 243 -23.86 19.15 12.38
CA ARG A 243 -23.15 18.43 11.33
C ARG A 243 -24.11 18.10 10.20
N GLU A 244 -24.02 18.85 9.12
CA GLU A 244 -24.93 18.77 7.96
C GLU A 244 -24.63 17.60 7.03
N ILE A 245 -23.39 17.08 7.07
CA ILE A 245 -22.98 15.93 6.27
C ILE A 245 -23.09 14.68 7.15
N ASP A 246 -23.85 13.69 6.71
CA ASP A 246 -23.93 12.43 7.44
C ASP A 246 -22.67 11.60 7.18
N VAL A 247 -22.28 11.43 5.90
CA VAL A 247 -21.14 10.60 5.51
C VAL A 247 -20.20 11.37 4.60
N PHE A 248 -18.92 11.44 4.93
CA PHE A 248 -17.90 12.04 4.06
C PHE A 248 -16.82 11.06 3.62
N LEU A 249 -16.42 11.15 2.35
CA LEU A 249 -15.34 10.39 1.74
C LEU A 249 -14.60 11.23 0.68
N SER A 250 -13.27 11.20 0.70
CA SER A 250 -12.44 11.73 -0.39
C SER A 250 -11.27 10.79 -0.74
N GLY A 251 -10.64 11.00 -1.89
CA GLY A 251 -9.48 10.25 -2.38
C GLY A 251 -9.78 9.51 -3.69
N SER A 252 -8.89 8.61 -4.10
CA SER A 252 -9.10 7.77 -5.28
C SER A 252 -10.17 6.70 -5.01
N THR A 253 -11.45 7.05 -5.20
CA THR A 253 -12.61 6.21 -4.88
C THR A 253 -13.08 5.38 -6.06
N THR A 254 -12.66 5.66 -7.30
CA THR A 254 -13.05 4.91 -8.51
C THR A 254 -11.87 4.31 -9.29
N HIS A 255 -10.67 4.27 -8.71
CA HIS A 255 -9.51 3.68 -9.38
C HIS A 255 -9.62 2.13 -9.43
N PRO A 256 -9.33 1.47 -10.57
CA PRO A 256 -9.50 0.01 -10.72
C PRO A 256 -8.59 -0.81 -9.80
N TYR A 257 -7.50 -0.22 -9.32
CA TYR A 257 -6.60 -0.87 -8.35
C TYR A 257 -7.24 -1.02 -6.95
N TRP A 258 -8.31 -0.28 -6.64
CA TRP A 258 -8.96 -0.24 -5.32
C TRP A 258 -10.42 -0.69 -5.39
N TYR A 259 -10.72 -1.78 -6.10
CA TYR A 259 -12.10 -2.19 -6.42
C TYR A 259 -13.00 -2.41 -5.19
N GLU A 260 -12.43 -2.75 -4.03
CA GLU A 260 -13.16 -2.94 -2.79
C GLU A 260 -13.72 -1.63 -2.23
N LYS A 261 -13.00 -0.51 -2.41
CA LYS A 261 -13.49 0.82 -2.01
C LYS A 261 -14.79 1.18 -2.70
N ILE A 262 -14.92 0.76 -3.97
CA ILE A 262 -16.11 1.00 -4.78
C ILE A 262 -17.28 0.22 -4.23
N LYS A 263 -17.09 -1.06 -3.88
CA LYS A 263 -18.16 -1.88 -3.27
C LYS A 263 -18.73 -1.23 -2.01
N LEU A 264 -17.88 -0.60 -1.19
CA LEU A 264 -18.30 0.13 0.01
C LEU A 264 -18.99 1.44 -0.32
N LEU A 265 -18.45 2.23 -1.26
CA LEU A 265 -19.10 3.45 -1.73
C LEU A 265 -20.52 3.18 -2.26
N HIS A 266 -20.71 2.08 -3.00
CA HIS A 266 -22.03 1.65 -3.48
C HIS A 266 -23.02 1.33 -2.34
N GLN A 267 -22.57 0.84 -1.19
CA GLN A 267 -23.44 0.69 -0.03
C GLN A 267 -23.94 2.04 0.49
N ILE A 268 -23.07 3.06 0.49
CA ILE A 268 -23.42 4.42 0.93
C ILE A 268 -24.38 5.10 -0.05
N LEU A 269 -24.08 5.02 -1.35
CA LEU A 269 -24.91 5.63 -2.39
C LEU A 269 -26.31 5.00 -2.48
N ARG A 270 -26.52 3.82 -1.88
CA ARG A 270 -27.83 3.16 -1.76
C ARG A 270 -28.65 3.56 -0.52
N MET A 271 -28.13 4.41 0.36
CA MET A 271 -28.83 4.88 1.57
C MET A 271 -29.53 6.22 1.30
N PRO A 272 -30.79 6.26 0.80
CA PRO A 272 -31.45 7.52 0.40
C PRO A 272 -31.71 8.48 1.58
N ASP A 273 -31.67 7.93 2.78
CA ASP A 273 -31.91 8.55 4.09
C ASP A 273 -30.68 9.24 4.69
N VAL A 274 -29.53 9.22 4.01
CA VAL A 274 -28.30 9.91 4.49
C VAL A 274 -27.78 10.94 3.50
N THR A 275 -27.28 12.05 4.00
CA THR A 275 -26.57 13.07 3.23
C THR A 275 -25.10 12.65 3.07
N ALA A 276 -24.77 12.06 1.93
CA ALA A 276 -23.42 11.58 1.62
C ALA A 276 -22.65 12.56 0.71
N LEU A 277 -21.42 12.87 1.10
CA LEU A 277 -20.47 13.67 0.35
C LEU A 277 -19.26 12.81 -0.05
N ALA A 278 -19.17 12.42 -1.33
CA ALA A 278 -18.03 11.72 -1.91
C ALA A 278 -17.34 12.59 -2.96
N ILE A 279 -16.03 12.76 -2.83
CA ILE A 279 -15.17 13.52 -3.75
C ILE A 279 -14.13 12.57 -4.35
N GLU A 280 -14.10 12.47 -5.68
CA GLU A 280 -13.01 11.76 -6.37
C GLU A 280 -11.76 12.64 -6.42
N GLY A 281 -10.68 12.17 -5.80
CA GLY A 281 -9.39 12.86 -5.72
C GLY A 281 -9.10 13.48 -4.35
N PHE A 282 -7.98 14.19 -4.27
CA PHE A 282 -7.48 14.81 -3.05
C PHE A 282 -7.93 16.27 -2.98
N VAL A 283 -8.35 16.72 -1.79
CA VAL A 283 -8.66 18.12 -1.49
C VAL A 283 -7.54 18.73 -0.65
N LEU A 284 -7.47 20.06 -0.60
CA LEU A 284 -6.50 20.76 0.26
C LEU A 284 -6.68 20.36 1.74
N PRO A 285 -5.60 20.26 2.54
CA PRO A 285 -5.68 19.82 3.94
C PRO A 285 -6.68 20.60 4.79
N GLU A 286 -6.78 21.91 4.61
CA GLU A 286 -7.70 22.77 5.36
C GLU A 286 -9.16 22.44 5.02
N THR A 287 -9.47 22.32 3.73
CA THR A 287 -10.79 21.92 3.24
C THR A 287 -11.14 20.51 3.71
N TYR A 288 -10.18 19.59 3.67
CA TYR A 288 -10.37 18.22 4.15
C TYR A 288 -10.75 18.16 5.63
N HIS A 289 -10.01 18.84 6.50
CA HIS A 289 -10.31 18.89 7.94
C HIS A 289 -11.64 19.60 8.21
N MET A 290 -11.96 20.66 7.47
CA MET A 290 -13.26 21.33 7.56
C MET A 290 -14.41 20.36 7.24
N LEU A 291 -14.32 19.64 6.12
CA LEU A 291 -15.35 18.68 5.71
C LEU A 291 -15.49 17.54 6.71
N LEU A 292 -14.38 16.98 7.23
CA LEU A 292 -14.42 16.02 8.33
C LEU A 292 -15.13 16.62 9.56
N GLY A 293 -14.80 17.84 9.91
CA GLY A 293 -15.40 18.55 11.04
C GLY A 293 -16.89 18.87 10.89
N GLN A 294 -17.41 18.91 9.66
CA GLN A 294 -18.83 19.07 9.32
C GLN A 294 -19.58 17.74 9.17
N SER A 295 -18.86 16.61 9.23
CA SER A 295 -19.40 15.29 8.94
C SER A 295 -19.63 14.46 10.19
N LYS A 296 -20.73 13.73 10.27
CA LYS A 296 -21.00 12.82 11.40
C LYS A 296 -20.08 11.62 11.38
N VAL A 297 -19.94 10.96 10.22
CA VAL A 297 -19.14 9.74 10.08
C VAL A 297 -18.33 9.69 8.78
N THR A 298 -17.20 8.99 8.82
CA THR A 298 -16.48 8.52 7.65
C THR A 298 -16.17 7.04 7.78
N PHE A 299 -15.73 6.43 6.69
CA PHE A 299 -15.24 5.05 6.71
C PHE A 299 -13.89 4.93 6.00
N SER A 300 -13.11 3.94 6.41
CA SER A 300 -11.83 3.62 5.79
C SER A 300 -11.83 2.20 5.23
N TYR A 301 -11.15 2.04 4.10
CA TYR A 301 -10.74 0.74 3.59
C TYR A 301 -9.24 0.78 3.29
N ILE A 302 -8.55 -0.19 3.84
CA ILE A 302 -7.13 -0.48 3.67
C ILE A 302 -7.01 -1.96 3.30
N ARG A 303 -6.00 -2.31 2.50
CA ARG A 303 -5.83 -3.67 1.98
C ARG A 303 -5.58 -4.68 3.10
N HIS A 304 -4.72 -4.28 4.04
CA HIS A 304 -4.40 -5.01 5.25
C HIS A 304 -5.34 -4.53 6.34
N SER A 305 -6.45 -5.25 6.55
CA SER A 305 -7.56 -4.79 7.38
C SER A 305 -7.19 -4.51 8.84
N GLY A 306 -6.09 -5.10 9.33
CA GLY A 306 -5.63 -4.87 10.68
C GLY A 306 -4.82 -3.58 10.85
N ALA A 307 -4.35 -2.92 9.79
CA ALA A 307 -3.49 -1.74 9.94
C ALA A 307 -4.24 -0.55 10.54
N MET A 308 -3.46 0.49 10.91
CA MET A 308 -3.97 1.76 11.42
C MET A 308 -4.41 2.67 10.26
N PRO A 309 -5.72 2.94 10.07
CA PRO A 309 -6.18 3.75 8.96
C PRO A 309 -5.93 5.23 9.25
N THR A 310 -5.10 5.90 8.44
CA THR A 310 -4.79 7.33 8.58
C THR A 310 -6.05 8.20 8.58
N ARG A 311 -6.97 7.94 7.65
CA ARG A 311 -8.27 8.64 7.59
C ARG A 311 -9.06 8.55 8.90
N ALA A 312 -9.03 7.41 9.58
CA ALA A 312 -9.76 7.25 10.84
C ALA A 312 -9.17 8.18 11.92
N LEU A 313 -7.84 8.25 12.02
CA LEU A 313 -7.16 9.17 12.94
C LEU A 313 -7.50 10.64 12.63
N GLU A 314 -7.40 11.04 11.36
CA GLU A 314 -7.74 12.41 10.95
C GLU A 314 -9.21 12.74 11.24
N ALA A 315 -10.14 11.83 10.94
CA ALA A 315 -11.56 12.00 11.19
C ALA A 315 -11.88 12.17 12.68
N LEU A 316 -11.40 11.24 13.51
CA LEU A 316 -11.59 11.29 14.95
C LEU A 316 -10.99 12.57 15.52
N SER A 317 -9.82 13.01 15.05
CA SER A 317 -9.20 14.26 15.49
C SER A 317 -10.06 15.50 15.20
N MET A 318 -10.98 15.42 14.23
CA MET A 318 -11.94 16.47 13.85
C MET A 318 -13.34 16.24 14.45
N GLY A 319 -13.49 15.29 15.37
CA GLY A 319 -14.76 14.95 15.99
C GLY A 319 -15.74 14.24 15.04
N CYS A 320 -15.23 13.60 13.99
CA CYS A 320 -16.00 12.76 13.07
C CYS A 320 -15.85 11.28 13.47
N ALA A 321 -16.96 10.56 13.57
CA ALA A 321 -16.94 9.13 13.84
C ALA A 321 -16.20 8.37 12.73
N ALA A 322 -15.53 7.28 13.09
CA ALA A 322 -14.83 6.44 12.13
C ALA A 322 -15.41 5.02 12.13
N VAL A 323 -15.74 4.52 10.94
CA VAL A 323 -16.11 3.13 10.70
C VAL A 323 -14.96 2.43 9.98
N VAL A 324 -14.33 1.46 10.65
CA VAL A 324 -13.11 0.79 10.18
C VAL A 324 -13.33 -0.70 9.97
N GLN A 325 -12.44 -1.37 9.24
CA GLN A 325 -12.54 -2.82 9.08
C GLN A 325 -12.40 -3.53 10.43
N LYS A 326 -13.19 -4.58 10.65
CA LYS A 326 -13.05 -5.47 11.80
C LYS A 326 -11.61 -5.99 11.90
N GLY A 327 -11.05 -5.92 13.09
CA GLY A 327 -9.66 -6.29 13.35
C GLY A 327 -8.64 -5.17 13.19
N SER A 328 -9.06 -3.95 12.81
CA SER A 328 -8.15 -2.80 12.73
C SER A 328 -7.51 -2.45 14.08
N ALA A 329 -6.21 -2.20 14.08
CA ALA A 329 -5.42 -1.91 15.27
C ALA A 329 -5.85 -0.64 16.01
N ILE A 330 -6.64 0.25 15.39
CA ILE A 330 -7.23 1.39 16.10
C ILE A 330 -8.14 0.96 17.27
N THR A 331 -8.74 -0.24 17.18
CA THR A 331 -9.61 -0.77 18.24
C THR A 331 -8.85 -1.18 19.51
N LEU A 332 -7.52 -1.20 19.48
CA LEU A 332 -6.70 -1.32 20.70
C LEU A 332 -6.79 -0.06 21.58
N TYR A 333 -7.10 1.08 20.98
CA TYR A 333 -7.05 2.39 21.64
C TYR A 333 -8.43 3.00 21.85
N LEU A 334 -9.37 2.74 20.94
CA LEU A 334 -10.65 3.43 20.86
C LEU A 334 -11.75 2.43 20.47
N GLY A 335 -12.92 2.54 21.09
CA GLY A 335 -14.13 1.78 20.73
C GLY A 335 -15.32 2.69 20.46
N GLU A 336 -16.53 2.13 20.55
CA GLU A 336 -17.77 2.88 20.28
C GLU A 336 -17.90 4.09 21.22
N GLU A 337 -17.47 3.95 22.49
CA GLU A 337 -17.47 5.02 23.49
C GLU A 337 -16.51 6.18 23.18
N GLN A 338 -15.65 6.01 22.19
CA GLN A 338 -14.71 7.00 21.67
C GLN A 338 -14.92 7.29 20.18
N GLY A 339 -16.05 6.88 19.60
CA GLY A 339 -16.40 7.23 18.23
C GLY A 339 -15.87 6.28 17.14
N VAL A 340 -15.44 5.08 17.50
CA VAL A 340 -14.96 4.06 16.54
C VAL A 340 -15.91 2.87 16.48
N TRP A 341 -16.39 2.57 15.29
CA TRP A 341 -17.18 1.37 14.98
C TRP A 341 -16.45 0.50 13.97
N THR A 342 -16.85 -0.77 13.90
CA THR A 342 -16.30 -1.70 12.92
C THR A 342 -17.35 -2.17 11.92
N TYR A 343 -16.88 -2.57 10.74
CA TYR A 343 -17.68 -3.28 9.75
C TYR A 343 -16.93 -4.53 9.27
N ASP A 344 -17.67 -5.53 8.83
CA ASP A 344 -17.14 -6.70 8.15
C ASP A 344 -17.41 -6.58 6.66
N PHE A 345 -16.33 -6.61 5.87
CA PHE A 345 -16.42 -6.46 4.42
C PHE A 345 -17.20 -7.62 3.76
N LYS A 346 -17.11 -8.84 4.33
CA LYS A 346 -17.80 -10.03 3.82
C LYS A 346 -19.28 -10.00 4.16
N ASP A 347 -19.61 -9.57 5.37
CA ASP A 347 -21.01 -9.48 5.81
C ASP A 347 -21.74 -8.27 5.19
N GLY A 348 -20.99 -7.29 4.67
CA GLY A 348 -21.56 -6.14 3.96
C GLY A 348 -22.37 -5.21 4.86
N ASN A 349 -22.02 -5.12 6.14
CA ASN A 349 -22.79 -4.42 7.17
C ASN A 349 -22.41 -2.93 7.37
N LEU A 350 -21.57 -2.35 6.50
CA LEU A 350 -21.15 -0.95 6.61
C LEU A 350 -22.35 0.03 6.61
N ALA A 351 -23.32 -0.20 5.72
CA ALA A 351 -24.51 0.65 5.63
C ALA A 351 -25.34 0.64 6.93
N GLU A 352 -25.51 -0.52 7.55
CA GLU A 352 -26.25 -0.67 8.82
C GLU A 352 -25.53 0.08 9.95
N THR A 353 -24.21 -0.12 10.06
CA THR A 353 -23.39 0.58 11.06
C THR A 353 -23.48 2.10 10.90
N ILE A 354 -23.43 2.61 9.66
CA ILE A 354 -23.56 4.05 9.42
C ILE A 354 -24.95 4.57 9.80
N ARG A 355 -26.03 3.85 9.45
CA ARG A 355 -27.39 4.28 9.85
C ARG A 355 -27.53 4.37 11.35
N LYS A 356 -27.02 3.39 12.11
CA LYS A 356 -27.00 3.41 13.58
C LYS A 356 -26.32 4.68 14.10
N ILE A 357 -25.15 5.02 13.55
CA ILE A 357 -24.40 6.22 13.98
C ILE A 357 -25.18 7.50 13.67
N VAL A 358 -25.73 7.61 12.46
CA VAL A 358 -26.46 8.80 12.00
C VAL A 358 -27.76 9.00 12.78
N SER A 359 -28.53 7.93 13.02
CA SER A 359 -29.81 7.99 13.73
C SER A 359 -29.64 8.32 15.22
N CYS A 360 -28.52 7.89 15.81
CA CYS A 360 -28.20 8.10 17.23
C CYS A 360 -27.11 9.16 17.43
N TRP A 361 -26.92 10.06 16.45
CA TRP A 361 -25.86 11.07 16.52
C TRP A 361 -25.88 11.92 17.80
N PRO A 362 -27.04 12.39 18.32
CA PRO A 362 -27.08 13.15 19.57
C PRO A 362 -26.46 12.42 20.75
N ASP A 363 -26.59 11.09 20.81
CA ASP A 363 -26.02 10.25 21.87
C ASP A 363 -24.51 10.03 21.67
N TYR A 364 -24.07 9.95 20.41
CA TYR A 364 -22.69 9.67 20.05
C TYR A 364 -21.79 10.89 19.94
N GLU A 365 -22.34 12.11 19.82
CA GLU A 365 -21.54 13.33 19.69
C GLU A 365 -20.52 13.49 20.84
N HIS A 366 -20.93 13.17 22.07
CA HIS A 366 -20.05 13.20 23.24
C HIS A 366 -18.95 12.13 23.17
N ALA A 367 -19.27 10.92 22.69
CA ALA A 367 -18.29 9.85 22.51
C ALA A 367 -17.21 10.25 21.50
N VAL A 368 -17.61 10.83 20.37
CA VAL A 368 -16.67 11.24 19.33
C VAL A 368 -15.81 12.44 19.77
N LYS A 369 -16.35 13.38 20.57
CA LYS A 369 -15.55 14.46 21.19
C LYS A 369 -14.47 13.91 22.12
N ARG A 370 -14.80 12.94 22.97
CA ARG A 370 -13.80 12.25 23.82
C ARG A 370 -12.75 11.53 22.96
N GLY A 371 -13.19 10.86 21.90
CA GLY A 371 -12.29 10.23 20.92
C GLY A 371 -11.30 11.22 20.31
N ALA A 372 -11.78 12.40 19.92
CA ALA A 372 -10.95 13.47 19.37
C ALA A 372 -9.87 13.93 20.35
N GLU A 373 -10.21 14.11 21.62
CA GLU A 373 -9.26 14.48 22.68
C GLU A 373 -8.19 13.39 22.87
N ILE A 374 -8.60 12.12 22.90
CA ILE A 374 -7.68 10.99 23.02
C ILE A 374 -6.76 10.93 21.79
N VAL A 375 -7.30 11.04 20.57
CA VAL A 375 -6.49 10.99 19.34
C VAL A 375 -5.50 12.15 19.28
N ARG A 376 -5.94 13.39 19.56
CA ARG A 376 -5.05 14.56 19.58
C ARG A 376 -3.94 14.47 20.63
N LYS A 377 -4.10 13.64 21.68
CA LYS A 377 -3.09 13.40 22.71
C LYS A 377 -2.21 12.18 22.39
N GLU A 378 -2.83 11.03 22.23
CA GLU A 378 -2.17 9.72 22.12
C GLU A 378 -1.55 9.49 20.74
N PHE A 379 -2.13 10.09 19.70
CA PHE A 379 -1.65 10.03 18.32
C PHE A 379 -1.05 11.35 17.85
N ALA A 380 -0.76 12.29 18.76
CA ALA A 380 0.04 13.46 18.41
C ALA A 380 1.37 13.00 17.81
N LEU A 381 1.71 13.52 16.62
CA LEU A 381 2.93 13.12 15.92
C LEU A 381 4.19 13.07 16.80
N PRO A 382 4.48 14.04 17.70
CA PRO A 382 5.65 13.97 18.58
C PRO A 382 5.66 12.75 19.50
N ARG A 383 4.50 12.39 20.07
CA ARG A 383 4.36 11.21 20.93
C ARG A 383 4.52 9.93 20.12
N VAL A 384 3.85 9.86 18.97
CA VAL A 384 3.92 8.74 18.03
C VAL A 384 5.38 8.48 17.59
N ALA A 385 6.07 9.51 17.15
CA ALA A 385 7.45 9.40 16.68
C ALA A 385 8.42 9.00 17.82
N SER A 386 8.24 9.57 19.02
CA SER A 386 9.02 9.19 20.20
C SER A 386 8.80 7.71 20.55
N GLN A 387 7.54 7.26 20.65
CA GLN A 387 7.20 5.86 20.94
C GLN A 387 7.77 4.90 19.88
N TYR A 388 7.68 5.26 18.60
CA TYR A 388 8.24 4.45 17.51
C TYR A 388 9.76 4.26 17.66
N LEU A 389 10.52 5.32 17.91
CA LEU A 389 11.98 5.22 18.07
C LEU A 389 12.37 4.52 19.38
N ARG A 390 11.58 4.68 20.45
CA ARG A 390 11.75 3.94 21.70
C ARG A 390 11.51 2.44 21.50
N TYR A 391 10.48 2.08 20.73
CA TYR A 391 10.21 0.71 20.32
C TYR A 391 11.37 0.14 19.47
N LEU A 392 11.88 0.88 18.50
CA LEU A 392 13.06 0.47 17.73
C LEU A 392 14.32 0.35 18.59
N THR A 393 14.46 1.16 19.64
CA THR A 393 15.56 1.04 20.63
C THR A 393 15.43 -0.26 21.42
N PHE A 394 14.21 -0.63 21.82
CA PHE A 394 13.94 -1.95 22.39
C PHE A 394 14.39 -3.03 21.41
N LEU A 395 13.93 -3.01 20.15
CA LEU A 395 14.40 -3.98 19.17
C LEU A 395 15.93 -3.97 19.04
N ALA A 396 16.58 -2.80 18.95
CA ALA A 396 18.03 -2.67 18.79
C ALA A 396 18.83 -3.34 19.91
N ALA A 397 18.30 -3.35 21.13
CA ALA A 397 18.92 -4.02 22.27
C ALA A 397 18.83 -5.55 22.24
N LYS A 398 17.97 -6.15 21.40
CA LYS A 398 17.81 -7.60 21.29
C LYS A 398 19.15 -8.26 20.92
N PRO A 399 19.59 -9.29 21.67
CA PRO A 399 20.75 -10.08 21.27
C PRO A 399 20.55 -10.67 19.87
N ARG A 400 21.56 -10.55 19.00
CA ARG A 400 21.50 -10.99 17.60
C ARG A 400 22.74 -11.79 17.21
N ASP A 401 22.53 -12.75 16.34
CA ASP A 401 23.61 -13.40 15.62
C ASP A 401 24.24 -12.45 14.60
N LYS A 402 25.40 -12.86 14.08
CA LYS A 402 26.08 -12.12 13.02
C LYS A 402 25.20 -12.09 11.76
N ARG A 403 24.96 -10.89 11.24
CA ARG A 403 24.18 -10.67 10.01
C ARG A 403 24.72 -11.51 8.84
N PRO A 404 23.87 -12.30 8.16
CA PRO A 404 24.23 -12.89 6.88
C PRO A 404 24.28 -11.81 5.79
N ILE A 405 25.46 -11.60 5.21
CA ILE A 405 25.65 -10.60 4.15
C ILE A 405 25.21 -11.22 2.82
N GLN A 406 24.24 -10.57 2.17
CA GLN A 406 23.83 -10.93 0.83
C GLN A 406 24.77 -10.33 -0.21
N GLN A 407 24.81 -10.95 -1.39
CA GLN A 407 25.55 -10.37 -2.50
C GLN A 407 24.86 -9.07 -2.95
N VAL A 408 25.65 -8.01 -3.10
CA VAL A 408 25.14 -6.69 -3.54
C VAL A 408 24.76 -6.71 -5.03
N LYS A 409 25.46 -7.50 -5.85
CA LYS A 409 25.29 -7.55 -7.32
C LYS A 409 23.83 -7.81 -7.79
N PRO A 410 23.03 -8.70 -7.16
CA PRO A 410 21.62 -8.88 -7.52
C PRO A 410 20.69 -7.74 -7.08
N LEU A 411 21.09 -6.86 -6.15
CA LEU A 411 20.25 -5.75 -5.66
C LEU A 411 20.25 -4.61 -6.66
N VAL A 412 19.26 -4.63 -7.55
CA VAL A 412 19.02 -3.57 -8.54
C VAL A 412 17.89 -2.69 -8.05
N GLN A 413 18.15 -1.38 -7.96
CA GLN A 413 17.14 -0.39 -7.64
C GLN A 413 16.27 -0.19 -8.89
N LYS A 414 15.02 -0.61 -8.85
CA LYS A 414 14.07 -0.47 -9.96
C LYS A 414 13.03 0.59 -9.64
N ARG A 415 12.49 1.23 -10.68
CA ARG A 415 11.37 2.16 -10.55
C ARG A 415 10.06 1.40 -10.28
N SER A 416 9.39 1.70 -9.15
CA SER A 416 8.14 1.05 -8.72
C SER A 416 6.86 1.72 -9.21
N VAL A 417 6.93 2.97 -9.68
CA VAL A 417 5.78 3.77 -10.16
C VAL A 417 6.16 4.66 -11.34
N LEU A 418 5.21 4.95 -12.23
CA LEU A 418 5.39 5.94 -13.30
C LEU A 418 5.17 7.38 -12.78
N ARG A 419 4.06 7.66 -12.12
CA ARG A 419 3.65 9.00 -11.66
C ARG A 419 2.90 8.98 -10.33
N LYS A 420 2.14 7.93 -10.05
CA LYS A 420 1.23 7.84 -8.90
C LYS A 420 1.95 7.14 -7.75
N GLY A 421 2.23 7.87 -6.68
CA GLY A 421 2.95 7.36 -5.51
C GLY A 421 4.06 8.29 -5.05
N LEU A 422 4.81 7.89 -4.03
CA LEU A 422 5.95 8.67 -3.54
C LEU A 422 7.15 8.46 -4.47
N LEU A 423 7.44 9.45 -5.31
CA LEU A 423 8.64 9.45 -6.17
C LEU A 423 9.87 9.86 -5.35
N PRO A 424 10.89 8.99 -5.20
CA PRO A 424 12.10 9.36 -4.48
C PRO A 424 12.82 10.49 -5.22
N GLY A 425 12.78 11.71 -4.67
CA GLY A 425 13.47 12.89 -5.22
C GLY A 425 13.01 13.36 -6.62
N GLY A 426 11.84 12.90 -7.08
CA GLY A 426 11.24 13.32 -8.34
C GLY A 426 11.97 12.83 -9.60
N ILE A 427 11.65 13.46 -10.74
CA ILE A 427 12.14 13.04 -12.07
C ILE A 427 13.68 13.00 -12.20
N PRO A 428 14.45 13.98 -11.69
CA PRO A 428 15.92 13.96 -11.85
C PRO A 428 16.59 12.72 -11.27
N VAL A 429 16.11 12.25 -10.11
CA VAL A 429 16.64 11.04 -9.46
C VAL A 429 16.30 9.79 -10.26
N LEU A 430 15.11 9.72 -10.87
CA LEU A 430 14.73 8.60 -11.73
C LEU A 430 15.61 8.52 -12.98
N GLN A 431 16.02 9.67 -13.52
CA GLN A 431 16.98 9.73 -14.63
C GLN A 431 18.39 9.30 -14.22
N GLU A 432 18.85 9.69 -13.02
CA GLU A 432 20.12 9.21 -12.47
C GLU A 432 20.09 7.70 -12.22
N LEU A 433 18.98 7.19 -11.70
CA LEU A 433 18.77 5.76 -11.48
C LEU A 433 18.89 4.98 -12.79
N LEU A 434 18.25 5.48 -13.86
CA LEU A 434 18.37 4.87 -15.19
C LEU A 434 19.82 4.89 -15.69
N LYS A 435 20.54 6.01 -15.54
CA LYS A 435 21.96 6.13 -15.95
C LYS A 435 22.85 5.10 -15.25
N GLU A 436 22.58 4.80 -13.99
CA GLU A 436 23.28 3.76 -13.22
C GLU A 436 22.88 2.34 -13.61
N ASN A 437 21.60 2.11 -13.90
CA ASN A 437 21.07 0.77 -14.18
C ASN A 437 21.49 0.23 -15.56
N ILE A 438 21.50 1.07 -16.60
CA ILE A 438 21.76 0.65 -17.98
C ILE A 438 23.12 -0.03 -18.16
N PRO A 439 24.24 0.54 -17.67
CA PRO A 439 25.55 -0.13 -17.72
C PRO A 439 25.56 -1.48 -16.97
N ARG A 440 24.93 -1.54 -15.79
CA ARG A 440 24.88 -2.75 -14.94
C ARG A 440 24.14 -3.88 -15.65
N TRP A 441 22.98 -3.61 -16.23
CA TRP A 441 22.25 -4.62 -17.01
C TRP A 441 23.00 -5.00 -18.28
N SER A 442 23.61 -4.04 -18.97
CA SER A 442 24.40 -4.32 -20.18
C SER A 442 25.58 -5.26 -19.90
N GLU A 443 26.30 -5.06 -18.79
CA GLU A 443 27.37 -5.95 -18.36
C GLU A 443 26.85 -7.35 -17.99
N ARG A 444 25.72 -7.43 -17.28
CA ARG A 444 25.07 -8.70 -16.94
C ARG A 444 24.56 -9.45 -18.17
N LEU A 445 24.03 -8.75 -19.17
CA LEU A 445 23.60 -9.33 -20.44
C LEU A 445 24.77 -9.96 -21.21
N LYS A 446 25.96 -9.34 -21.16
CA LYS A 446 27.19 -9.89 -21.76
C LYS A 446 27.65 -11.18 -21.08
N SER A 447 27.51 -11.27 -19.75
CA SER A 447 27.96 -12.45 -18.99
C SER A 447 26.94 -13.60 -18.98
N LYS A 448 25.67 -13.33 -18.64
CA LYS A 448 24.59 -14.32 -18.63
C LYS A 448 23.26 -13.63 -18.90
N ALA A 449 22.81 -13.66 -20.14
CA ALA A 449 21.50 -13.13 -20.46
C ALA A 449 20.38 -14.00 -19.88
N THR A 450 19.34 -13.33 -19.41
CA THR A 450 18.08 -13.91 -18.90
C THR A 450 16.93 -13.03 -19.37
N PRO A 451 15.69 -13.54 -19.41
CA PRO A 451 14.53 -12.71 -19.70
C PRO A 451 14.44 -11.45 -18.82
N HIS A 452 14.63 -11.59 -17.50
CA HIS A 452 14.60 -10.47 -16.54
C HIS A 452 15.48 -9.29 -16.97
N LEU A 453 16.71 -9.55 -17.42
CA LEU A 453 17.62 -8.47 -17.79
C LEU A 453 17.14 -7.67 -19.01
N PHE A 454 16.54 -8.34 -20.00
CA PHE A 454 15.94 -7.66 -21.14
C PHE A 454 14.67 -6.90 -20.74
N ILE A 455 13.84 -7.52 -19.90
CA ILE A 455 12.60 -6.94 -19.36
C ILE A 455 12.93 -5.67 -18.57
N ASP A 456 13.73 -5.78 -17.51
CA ASP A 456 14.04 -4.67 -16.61
C ASP A 456 14.67 -3.49 -17.36
N MET A 457 15.63 -3.77 -18.25
CA MET A 457 16.34 -2.75 -19.02
C MET A 457 15.41 -2.02 -20.00
N ALA A 458 14.60 -2.75 -20.77
CA ALA A 458 13.69 -2.14 -21.74
C ALA A 458 12.49 -1.44 -21.05
N ARG A 459 12.01 -2.00 -19.94
CA ARG A 459 10.96 -1.43 -19.08
C ARG A 459 11.39 -0.07 -18.53
N ASP A 460 12.56 0.02 -17.90
CA ASP A 460 13.00 1.28 -17.29
C ASP A 460 13.30 2.36 -18.33
N LEU A 461 13.84 1.99 -19.50
CA LEU A 461 13.97 2.92 -20.63
C LEU A 461 12.60 3.45 -21.10
N LEU A 462 11.58 2.58 -21.17
CA LEU A 462 10.23 3.00 -21.57
C LEU A 462 9.57 3.89 -20.52
N LEU A 463 9.75 3.61 -19.23
CA LEU A 463 9.19 4.44 -18.16
C LEU A 463 9.81 5.83 -18.16
N ASP A 464 11.11 5.96 -18.40
CA ASP A 464 11.74 7.26 -18.58
C ASP A 464 11.24 7.97 -19.85
N TYR A 465 11.16 7.25 -20.98
CA TYR A 465 10.57 7.78 -22.22
C TYR A 465 9.16 8.34 -21.98
N ALA A 466 8.27 7.58 -21.34
CA ALA A 466 6.91 8.00 -21.03
C ALA A 466 6.86 9.20 -20.08
N THR A 467 7.84 9.33 -19.19
CA THR A 467 7.98 10.47 -18.30
C THR A 467 8.30 11.73 -19.12
N VAL A 468 9.35 11.68 -19.94
CA VAL A 468 9.83 12.81 -20.76
C VAL A 468 8.80 13.27 -21.78
N VAL A 469 8.18 12.34 -22.52
CA VAL A 469 7.21 12.66 -23.58
C VAL A 469 6.02 13.47 -23.05
N SER A 470 5.61 13.23 -21.82
CA SER A 470 4.50 13.97 -21.25
C SER A 470 4.82 15.43 -20.90
N PHE A 471 6.11 15.82 -20.94
CA PHE A 471 6.56 17.20 -20.73
C PHE A 471 7.04 17.87 -22.02
N ASP A 472 7.50 17.10 -23.01
CA ASP A 472 7.95 17.61 -24.30
C ASP A 472 7.56 16.65 -25.45
N ASN A 473 6.67 17.11 -26.33
CA ASN A 473 6.07 16.30 -27.37
C ASN A 473 6.85 16.31 -28.71
N SER A 474 7.92 17.08 -28.86
CA SER A 474 8.40 17.52 -30.19
C SER A 474 9.92 17.36 -30.42
N SER A 475 10.46 16.14 -30.38
CA SER A 475 11.88 15.89 -30.73
C SER A 475 12.12 14.62 -31.55
N PRO A 476 12.85 14.65 -32.69
CA PRO A 476 13.29 13.46 -33.45
C PRO A 476 14.15 12.47 -32.67
N ALA A 477 14.81 12.91 -31.58
CA ALA A 477 15.55 12.02 -30.69
C ALA A 477 14.64 10.99 -29.99
N ARG A 478 13.34 11.30 -29.91
CA ARG A 478 12.29 10.44 -29.35
C ARG A 478 12.13 9.14 -30.14
N ASP A 479 12.02 9.23 -31.47
CA ASP A 479 11.75 8.07 -32.32
C ASP A 479 12.90 7.08 -32.31
N ARG A 480 14.14 7.61 -32.34
CA ARG A 480 15.35 6.79 -32.21
C ARG A 480 15.38 6.03 -30.89
N ARG A 481 15.10 6.72 -29.78
CA ARG A 481 15.11 6.11 -28.45
C ARG A 481 14.06 5.01 -28.31
N LEU A 482 12.87 5.23 -28.84
CA LEU A 482 11.84 4.20 -28.83
C LEU A 482 12.22 3.00 -29.70
N ALA A 483 12.78 3.22 -30.89
CA ALA A 483 13.26 2.14 -31.75
C ALA A 483 14.32 1.28 -31.05
N GLU A 484 15.22 1.89 -30.27
CA GLU A 484 16.21 1.18 -29.44
C GLU A 484 15.54 0.32 -28.35
N ILE A 485 14.52 0.85 -27.67
CA ILE A 485 13.72 0.11 -26.67
C ILE A 485 13.04 -1.10 -27.30
N LEU A 486 12.34 -0.92 -28.43
CA LEU A 486 11.66 -2.01 -29.13
C LEU A 486 12.66 -3.04 -29.66
N SER A 487 13.83 -2.61 -30.14
CA SER A 487 14.92 -3.49 -30.57
C SER A 487 15.46 -4.35 -29.43
N LEU A 488 15.58 -3.79 -28.22
CA LEU A 488 16.02 -4.51 -27.04
C LEU A 488 15.04 -5.63 -26.66
N TYR A 489 13.74 -5.32 -26.63
CA TYR A 489 12.69 -6.33 -26.44
C TYR A 489 12.71 -7.42 -27.52
N LYS A 490 12.77 -7.03 -28.80
CA LYS A 490 12.85 -7.96 -29.94
C LYS A 490 14.10 -8.86 -29.83
N SER A 491 15.22 -8.33 -29.36
CA SER A 491 16.45 -9.11 -29.11
C SER A 491 16.29 -10.11 -27.99
N GLY A 492 15.64 -9.72 -26.88
CA GLY A 492 15.28 -10.63 -25.79
C GLY A 492 14.37 -11.75 -26.26
N LEU A 493 13.32 -11.43 -27.03
CA LEU A 493 12.35 -12.39 -27.53
C LEU A 493 12.97 -13.41 -28.51
N ARG A 494 13.93 -13.01 -29.36
CA ARG A 494 14.68 -13.95 -30.21
C ARG A 494 15.42 -15.02 -29.39
N ARG A 495 15.95 -14.63 -28.22
CA ARG A 495 16.70 -15.53 -27.34
C ARG A 495 15.80 -16.35 -26.41
N PHE A 496 14.67 -15.77 -26.01
CA PHE A 496 13.71 -16.37 -25.07
C PHE A 496 12.29 -16.35 -25.64
N PRO A 497 12.03 -17.09 -26.74
CA PRO A 497 10.77 -16.99 -27.49
C PRO A 497 9.53 -17.41 -26.69
N LYS A 498 9.71 -18.16 -25.60
CA LYS A 498 8.64 -18.61 -24.71
C LYS A 498 8.38 -17.70 -23.50
N SER A 499 9.18 -16.64 -23.26
CA SER A 499 8.93 -15.72 -22.15
C SER A 499 7.72 -14.83 -22.48
N LEU A 500 6.62 -15.05 -21.75
CA LEU A 500 5.38 -14.34 -21.99
C LEU A 500 5.47 -12.88 -21.58
N VAL A 501 6.16 -12.57 -20.47
CA VAL A 501 6.33 -11.18 -20.01
C VAL A 501 7.15 -10.34 -20.99
N LEU A 502 8.23 -10.89 -21.56
CA LEU A 502 8.99 -10.21 -22.63
C LEU A 502 8.09 -9.85 -23.81
N ARG A 503 7.28 -10.81 -24.25
CA ARG A 503 6.38 -10.64 -25.39
C ARG A 503 5.29 -9.62 -25.08
N PHE A 504 4.68 -9.73 -23.90
CA PHE A 504 3.64 -8.82 -23.43
C PHE A 504 4.14 -7.39 -23.30
N ASN A 505 5.29 -7.18 -22.66
CA ASN A 505 5.85 -5.84 -22.49
C ASN A 505 6.27 -5.21 -23.83
N LEU A 506 6.79 -6.00 -24.78
CA LEU A 506 7.03 -5.53 -26.15
C LEU A 506 5.75 -5.04 -26.82
N ILE A 507 4.68 -5.84 -26.78
CA ILE A 507 3.38 -5.49 -27.37
C ILE A 507 2.89 -4.18 -26.77
N ARG A 508 2.91 -4.06 -25.44
CA ARG A 508 2.48 -2.83 -24.75
C ARG A 508 3.34 -1.62 -25.10
N ALA A 509 4.66 -1.78 -25.17
CA ALA A 509 5.56 -0.70 -25.53
C ALA A 509 5.25 -0.17 -26.94
N ALA A 510 5.10 -1.06 -27.91
CA ALA A 510 4.79 -0.70 -29.29
C ALA A 510 3.37 -0.10 -29.42
N VAL A 511 2.38 -0.64 -28.73
CA VAL A 511 0.99 -0.15 -28.79
C VAL A 511 0.85 1.24 -28.17
N HIS A 512 1.46 1.49 -27.01
CA HIS A 512 1.26 2.74 -26.26
C HIS A 512 2.22 3.87 -26.64
N ALA A 513 3.38 3.55 -27.23
CA ALA A 513 4.39 4.54 -27.57
C ALA A 513 4.79 4.54 -29.05
N GLY A 514 4.56 3.45 -29.78
CA GLY A 514 5.05 3.22 -31.14
C GLY A 514 4.30 4.02 -32.21
N CYS A 515 4.88 4.03 -33.40
CA CYS A 515 4.23 4.54 -34.60
C CYS A 515 3.21 3.51 -35.15
N PRO A 516 2.36 3.87 -36.13
CA PRO A 516 1.38 2.93 -36.70
C PRO A 516 1.98 1.60 -37.20
N ARG A 517 3.23 1.62 -37.70
CA ARG A 517 3.93 0.40 -38.09
C ARG A 517 4.26 -0.49 -36.89
N ASP A 518 4.78 0.07 -35.80
CA ASP A 518 5.10 -0.68 -34.58
C ASP A 518 3.82 -1.28 -33.98
N VAL A 519 2.72 -0.52 -33.98
CA VAL A 519 1.40 -0.99 -33.55
C VAL A 519 0.95 -2.19 -34.40
N SER A 520 1.05 -2.09 -35.73
CA SER A 520 0.69 -3.19 -36.64
C SER A 520 1.53 -4.45 -36.39
N GLU A 521 2.86 -4.30 -36.24
CA GLU A 521 3.76 -5.40 -35.89
C GLU A 521 3.39 -6.03 -34.53
N ALA A 522 3.02 -5.22 -33.54
CA ALA A 522 2.62 -5.67 -32.21
C ALA A 522 1.27 -6.40 -32.22
N LEU A 523 0.31 -5.99 -33.04
CA LEU A 523 -0.98 -6.68 -33.19
C LEU A 523 -0.80 -8.05 -33.86
N LYS A 524 0.05 -8.15 -34.89
CA LYS A 524 0.44 -9.45 -35.45
C LYS A 524 1.12 -10.33 -34.41
N LEU A 525 2.05 -9.77 -33.63
CA LEU A 525 2.69 -10.49 -32.55
C LEU A 525 1.68 -10.94 -31.48
N THR A 526 0.63 -10.16 -31.23
CA THR A 526 -0.47 -10.49 -30.31
C THR A 526 -1.26 -11.68 -30.83
N GLU A 527 -1.68 -11.67 -32.10
CA GLU A 527 -2.33 -12.81 -32.76
C GLU A 527 -1.47 -14.07 -32.64
N ASP A 528 -0.22 -14.01 -33.07
CA ASP A 528 0.74 -15.12 -32.97
C ASP A 528 0.95 -15.61 -31.52
N THR A 529 0.64 -14.79 -30.50
CA THR A 529 0.68 -15.21 -29.08
C THR A 529 -0.56 -16.02 -28.72
N LEU A 530 -1.72 -15.52 -29.12
CA LEU A 530 -3.02 -16.08 -28.79
C LEU A 530 -3.33 -17.37 -29.57
N HIS A 531 -2.62 -17.63 -30.68
CA HIS A 531 -2.72 -18.89 -31.42
C HIS A 531 -2.07 -20.09 -30.70
N LEU A 532 -1.14 -19.84 -29.76
CA LEU A 532 -0.51 -20.91 -28.99
C LEU A 532 -1.29 -21.19 -27.70
N PRO A 533 -1.36 -22.45 -27.25
CA PRO A 533 -2.04 -22.79 -25.99
C PRO A 533 -1.30 -22.17 -24.80
N ALA A 534 -2.04 -21.85 -23.73
CA ALA A 534 -1.49 -21.23 -22.52
C ALA A 534 -0.29 -21.99 -21.93
N SER A 535 -0.28 -23.32 -22.03
CA SER A 535 0.80 -24.20 -21.57
C SER A 535 2.11 -24.07 -22.35
N SER A 536 2.12 -23.38 -23.49
CA SER A 536 3.33 -23.12 -24.28
C SER A 536 4.17 -21.96 -23.72
N TRP A 537 3.60 -21.17 -22.82
CA TRP A 537 4.22 -19.97 -22.26
C TRP A 537 4.98 -20.27 -20.98
N HIS A 538 6.16 -19.64 -20.86
CA HIS A 538 6.92 -19.59 -19.62
C HIS A 538 6.74 -18.20 -19.00
N LEU A 539 6.55 -18.18 -17.68
CA LEU A 539 6.46 -16.97 -16.89
C LEU A 539 7.12 -17.26 -15.54
N ASP A 540 8.12 -16.45 -15.19
CA ASP A 540 8.70 -16.42 -13.85
C ASP A 540 8.00 -15.31 -13.05
N VAL A 541 7.62 -15.58 -11.80
CA VAL A 541 6.87 -14.63 -10.96
C VAL A 541 7.61 -13.30 -10.72
N MET A 542 8.93 -13.32 -10.81
CA MET A 542 9.80 -12.16 -10.66
C MET A 542 10.06 -11.43 -11.99
N GLU A 543 9.50 -11.89 -13.12
CA GLU A 543 9.48 -11.11 -14.36
C GLU A 543 8.53 -9.93 -14.19
N ASP A 544 9.09 -8.72 -14.24
CA ASP A 544 8.39 -7.47 -13.97
C ASP A 544 7.63 -7.01 -15.21
N VAL A 545 6.31 -6.87 -15.13
CA VAL A 545 5.53 -6.26 -16.21
C VAL A 545 5.84 -4.74 -16.28
N PHE A 546 5.02 -3.93 -15.65
CA PHE A 546 5.15 -2.49 -15.53
C PHE A 546 4.56 -2.09 -14.17
N PRO A 547 4.78 -0.85 -13.69
CA PRO A 547 4.11 -0.40 -12.48
C PRO A 547 2.60 -0.26 -12.68
N TYR A 548 1.84 -0.27 -11.59
CA TYR A 548 0.37 -0.32 -11.60
C TYR A 548 -0.31 0.89 -12.27
N ASP A 549 0.42 1.99 -12.43
CA ASP A 549 -0.04 3.24 -13.01
C ASP A 549 0.38 3.43 -14.48
N PHE A 550 1.01 2.44 -15.10
CA PHE A 550 1.28 2.40 -16.54
C PHE A 550 0.10 1.78 -17.30
N ALA A 551 -0.67 2.60 -18.02
CA ALA A 551 -1.85 2.16 -18.81
C ALA A 551 -2.78 1.23 -18.01
N SER A 552 -3.19 1.67 -16.81
CA SER A 552 -3.92 0.86 -15.81
C SER A 552 -5.30 0.38 -16.25
N SER A 553 -5.87 0.92 -17.34
CA SER A 553 -7.11 0.44 -17.94
C SER A 553 -6.93 -0.77 -18.87
N PHE A 554 -5.69 -1.16 -19.19
CA PHE A 554 -5.41 -2.28 -20.10
C PHE A 554 -4.96 -3.56 -19.40
N PHE A 555 -4.73 -3.53 -18.09
CA PHE A 555 -4.22 -4.67 -17.35
C PHE A 555 -4.62 -4.65 -15.87
N ASN A 556 -5.04 -5.79 -15.34
CA ASN A 556 -5.45 -5.96 -13.96
C ASN A 556 -4.24 -6.12 -13.02
N TYR A 557 -3.56 -5.00 -12.77
CA TYR A 557 -2.37 -4.96 -11.92
C TYR A 557 -2.61 -5.43 -10.49
N ARG A 558 -3.79 -5.13 -9.94
CA ARG A 558 -4.13 -5.53 -8.56
C ARG A 558 -4.05 -7.04 -8.43
N LYS A 559 -4.83 -7.76 -9.26
CA LYS A 559 -4.87 -9.22 -9.24
C LYS A 559 -3.52 -9.85 -9.61
N TYR A 560 -2.77 -9.26 -10.54
CA TYR A 560 -1.45 -9.76 -10.92
C TYR A 560 -0.43 -9.67 -9.77
N LEU A 561 -0.38 -8.53 -9.08
CA LEU A 561 0.56 -8.33 -7.98
C LEU A 561 0.16 -9.13 -6.74
N ASP A 562 -1.13 -9.26 -6.44
CA ASP A 562 -1.63 -10.11 -5.35
C ASP A 562 -1.22 -11.57 -5.57
N LEU A 563 -1.36 -12.09 -6.80
CA LEU A 563 -0.93 -13.44 -7.16
C LEU A 563 0.60 -13.60 -7.05
N ALA A 564 1.37 -12.60 -7.49
CA ALA A 564 2.82 -12.64 -7.34
C ALA A 564 3.25 -12.67 -5.87
N THR A 565 2.60 -11.88 -5.02
CA THR A 565 2.80 -11.91 -3.57
C THR A 565 2.41 -13.25 -2.97
N GLU A 566 1.26 -13.83 -3.34
CA GLU A 566 0.81 -15.17 -2.87
C GLU A 566 1.82 -16.27 -3.23
N SER A 567 2.41 -16.21 -4.42
CA SER A 567 3.47 -17.15 -4.84
C SER A 567 4.66 -17.12 -3.88
N LEU A 568 5.08 -15.91 -3.50
CA LEU A 568 6.25 -15.67 -2.66
C LEU A 568 5.97 -15.99 -1.19
N THR A 569 4.74 -15.80 -0.69
CA THR A 569 4.36 -16.14 0.69
C THR A 569 4.02 -17.61 0.89
N GLY A 570 3.30 -18.22 -0.04
CA GLY A 570 2.70 -19.55 0.13
C GLY A 570 3.35 -20.66 -0.69
N GLY A 571 4.29 -20.34 -1.59
CA GLY A 571 4.90 -21.30 -2.52
C GLY A 571 3.90 -21.93 -3.50
N LYS A 572 2.68 -21.40 -3.59
CA LYS A 572 1.63 -21.91 -4.47
C LYS A 572 1.97 -21.57 -5.92
N SER A 573 1.71 -22.51 -6.83
CA SER A 573 1.84 -22.24 -8.25
C SER A 573 0.71 -21.31 -8.72
N VAL A 574 1.05 -20.05 -8.95
CA VAL A 574 0.15 -19.03 -9.50
C VAL A 574 0.38 -18.77 -10.99
N THR A 575 1.41 -19.39 -11.58
CA THR A 575 1.83 -19.17 -12.97
C THR A 575 0.69 -19.30 -13.99
N PRO A 576 -0.20 -20.31 -13.92
CA PRO A 576 -1.33 -20.39 -14.85
C PRO A 576 -2.27 -19.18 -14.77
N ALA A 577 -2.54 -18.68 -13.56
CA ALA A 577 -3.38 -17.51 -13.35
C ALA A 577 -2.71 -16.22 -13.86
N LEU A 578 -1.39 -16.06 -13.64
CA LEU A 578 -0.63 -14.93 -14.18
C LEU A 578 -0.62 -14.94 -15.72
N ILE A 579 -0.42 -16.11 -16.34
CA ILE A 579 -0.51 -16.28 -17.79
C ILE A 579 -1.91 -15.88 -18.28
N GLN A 580 -2.96 -16.36 -17.63
CA GLN A 580 -4.35 -16.05 -17.99
C GLN A 580 -4.64 -14.55 -17.99
N LEU A 581 -4.15 -13.79 -16.98
CA LEU A 581 -4.31 -12.33 -16.93
C LEU A 581 -3.62 -11.62 -18.10
N ILE A 582 -2.41 -12.08 -18.47
CA ILE A 582 -1.70 -11.53 -19.64
C ILE A 582 -2.47 -11.84 -20.93
N LEU A 583 -2.93 -13.09 -21.12
CA LEU A 583 -3.70 -13.48 -22.30
C LEU A 583 -5.04 -12.73 -22.40
N ALA A 584 -5.71 -12.46 -21.28
CA ALA A 584 -6.90 -11.62 -21.23
C ALA A 584 -6.62 -10.21 -21.78
N SER A 585 -5.52 -9.58 -21.32
CA SER A 585 -5.09 -8.27 -21.80
C SER A 585 -4.70 -8.27 -23.28
N LEU A 586 -4.04 -9.32 -23.77
CA LEU A 586 -3.72 -9.47 -25.19
C LEU A 586 -4.97 -9.61 -26.07
N HIS A 587 -5.95 -10.40 -25.63
CA HIS A 587 -7.26 -10.44 -26.28
C HIS A 587 -7.94 -9.07 -26.28
N TYR A 588 -7.83 -8.32 -25.19
CA TYR A 588 -8.38 -6.97 -25.11
C TYR A 588 -7.73 -6.01 -26.11
N TYR A 589 -6.39 -5.97 -26.19
CA TYR A 589 -5.69 -5.17 -27.21
C TYR A 589 -6.16 -5.52 -28.62
N LEU A 590 -6.16 -6.80 -28.97
CA LEU A 590 -6.54 -7.21 -30.32
C LEU A 590 -8.00 -6.86 -30.62
N GLY A 591 -8.91 -7.08 -29.67
CA GLY A 591 -10.32 -6.74 -29.81
C GLY A 591 -10.57 -5.25 -30.01
N LEU A 592 -9.86 -4.38 -29.28
CA LEU A 592 -9.97 -2.93 -29.45
C LEU A 592 -9.46 -2.45 -30.82
N TYR A 593 -8.32 -2.94 -31.27
CA TYR A 593 -7.73 -2.46 -32.52
C TYR A 593 -8.38 -3.05 -33.77
N THR A 594 -8.89 -4.29 -33.70
CA THR A 594 -9.58 -4.95 -34.82
C THR A 594 -11.09 -4.75 -34.80
N GLN A 595 -11.63 -4.17 -33.72
CA GLN A 595 -13.06 -4.07 -33.46
C GLN A 595 -13.77 -5.44 -33.50
N ASN A 596 -13.04 -6.53 -33.20
CA ASN A 596 -13.57 -7.89 -33.18
C ASN A 596 -14.18 -8.24 -31.82
N PRO A 597 -15.52 -8.39 -31.71
CA PRO A 597 -16.19 -8.66 -30.44
C PRO A 597 -15.77 -9.99 -29.80
N SER A 598 -15.36 -10.98 -30.60
CA SER A 598 -14.94 -12.30 -30.09
C SER A 598 -13.69 -12.20 -29.21
N HIS A 599 -12.80 -11.26 -29.49
CA HIS A 599 -11.61 -11.04 -28.68
C HIS A 599 -11.95 -10.29 -27.38
N LEU A 600 -12.81 -9.28 -27.44
CA LEU A 600 -13.28 -8.59 -26.24
C LEU A 600 -14.05 -9.52 -25.30
N GLN A 601 -14.90 -10.41 -25.85
CA GLN A 601 -15.58 -11.45 -25.08
C GLN A 601 -14.58 -12.40 -24.40
N LYS A 602 -13.55 -12.86 -25.12
CA LYS A 602 -12.50 -13.72 -24.53
C LYS A 602 -11.73 -13.01 -23.42
N ALA A 603 -11.40 -11.73 -23.58
CA ALA A 603 -10.76 -10.94 -22.53
C ALA A 603 -11.62 -10.91 -21.25
N MET A 604 -12.92 -10.64 -21.40
CA MET A 604 -13.89 -10.66 -20.31
C MET A 604 -14.02 -12.04 -19.64
N ILE A 605 -14.03 -13.13 -20.42
CA ILE A 605 -14.13 -14.49 -19.87
C ILE A 605 -12.86 -14.86 -19.09
N LEU A 606 -11.69 -14.47 -19.59
CA LEU A 606 -10.41 -14.79 -18.94
C LEU A 606 -10.14 -13.93 -17.70
N ASP A 607 -10.63 -12.69 -17.64
CA ASP A 607 -10.56 -11.87 -16.43
C ASP A 607 -11.89 -11.16 -16.14
N PRO A 608 -12.88 -11.89 -15.60
CA PRO A 608 -14.24 -11.37 -15.39
C PRO A 608 -14.34 -10.31 -14.30
N ASP A 609 -13.32 -10.19 -13.45
CA ASP A 609 -13.27 -9.22 -12.36
C ASP A 609 -12.80 -7.84 -12.82
N PHE A 610 -12.22 -7.73 -14.03
CA PHE A 610 -11.71 -6.47 -14.54
C PHE A 610 -12.79 -5.72 -15.35
N PRO A 611 -13.36 -4.63 -14.79
CA PRO A 611 -14.59 -4.03 -15.33
C PRO A 611 -14.40 -3.38 -16.71
N VAL A 612 -13.17 -2.99 -17.07
CA VAL A 612 -12.87 -2.36 -18.35
C VAL A 612 -13.15 -3.31 -19.52
N PHE A 613 -12.80 -4.60 -19.40
CA PHE A 613 -13.02 -5.57 -20.48
C PHE A 613 -14.52 -5.78 -20.74
N LYS A 614 -15.33 -5.82 -19.68
CA LYS A 614 -16.79 -5.88 -19.79
C LYS A 614 -17.37 -4.65 -20.48
N LEU A 615 -16.92 -3.45 -20.10
CA LEU A 615 -17.43 -2.21 -20.65
C LEU A 615 -17.17 -2.11 -22.15
N GLU A 616 -15.94 -2.40 -22.59
CA GLU A 616 -15.59 -2.33 -24.01
C GLU A 616 -16.28 -3.41 -24.84
N TYR A 617 -16.46 -4.62 -24.29
CA TYR A 617 -17.26 -5.64 -24.96
C TYR A 617 -18.72 -5.19 -25.16
N ALA A 618 -19.34 -4.64 -24.11
CA ALA A 618 -20.69 -4.09 -24.20
C ALA A 618 -20.80 -2.96 -25.22
N ARG A 619 -19.82 -2.05 -25.27
CA ARG A 619 -19.74 -0.99 -26.30
C ARG A 619 -19.72 -1.56 -27.72
N GLN A 620 -18.96 -2.63 -27.91
CA GLN A 620 -18.83 -3.24 -29.23
C GLN A 620 -20.12 -3.95 -29.67
N LEU A 621 -20.82 -4.62 -28.76
CA LEU A 621 -22.14 -5.19 -29.02
C LEU A 621 -23.14 -4.10 -29.45
N VAL A 622 -23.20 -2.97 -28.73
CA VAL A 622 -24.07 -1.84 -29.09
C VAL A 622 -23.76 -1.30 -30.49
N ARG A 623 -22.48 -1.21 -30.87
CA ARG A 623 -22.06 -0.77 -32.21
C ARG A 623 -22.41 -1.77 -33.30
N ARG A 624 -22.27 -3.08 -33.03
CA ARG A 624 -22.54 -4.16 -33.99
C ARG A 624 -24.03 -4.29 -34.29
N ALA A 625 -24.89 -4.11 -33.27
CA ALA A 625 -26.35 -4.15 -33.40
C ALA A 625 -26.89 -5.45 -34.03
N GLY A 626 -26.24 -6.58 -33.76
CA GLY A 626 -26.69 -7.90 -34.18
C GLY A 626 -27.83 -8.46 -33.31
N PRO A 627 -28.44 -9.60 -33.70
CA PRO A 627 -29.47 -10.24 -32.91
C PRO A 627 -28.98 -10.59 -31.50
N GLY A 628 -29.67 -10.09 -30.46
CA GLY A 628 -29.32 -10.30 -29.05
C GLY A 628 -28.28 -9.33 -28.47
N ASP A 629 -27.63 -8.51 -29.29
CA ASP A 629 -26.53 -7.65 -28.85
C ASP A 629 -26.95 -6.61 -27.81
N TYR A 630 -28.12 -5.98 -28.01
CA TYR A 630 -28.62 -4.98 -27.06
C TYR A 630 -29.01 -5.59 -25.72
N GLU A 631 -29.50 -6.84 -25.72
CA GLU A 631 -29.87 -7.55 -24.50
C GLU A 631 -28.61 -7.90 -23.70
N GLU A 632 -27.59 -8.48 -24.35
CA GLU A 632 -26.32 -8.82 -23.70
C GLU A 632 -25.58 -7.56 -23.25
N ALA A 633 -25.48 -6.53 -24.10
CA ALA A 633 -24.85 -5.26 -23.74
C ALA A 633 -25.58 -4.58 -22.57
N GLY A 634 -26.91 -4.54 -22.61
CA GLY A 634 -27.73 -3.97 -21.55
C GLY A 634 -27.54 -4.69 -20.22
N ALA A 635 -27.44 -6.02 -20.22
CA ALA A 635 -27.15 -6.81 -19.03
C ALA A 635 -25.77 -6.52 -18.44
N LEU A 636 -24.72 -6.45 -19.29
CA LEU A 636 -23.36 -6.11 -18.87
C LEU A 636 -23.28 -4.68 -18.31
N LEU A 637 -23.89 -3.71 -18.98
CA LEU A 637 -23.94 -2.31 -18.54
C LEU A 637 -24.70 -2.17 -17.22
N THR A 638 -25.78 -2.93 -17.03
CA THR A 638 -26.51 -3.00 -15.76
C THR A 638 -25.61 -3.52 -14.64
N GLN A 639 -24.90 -4.64 -14.86
CA GLN A 639 -23.97 -5.18 -13.87
C GLN A 639 -22.87 -4.17 -13.49
N LEU A 640 -22.30 -3.49 -14.49
CA LEU A 640 -21.24 -2.49 -14.26
C LEU A 640 -21.76 -1.26 -13.51
N ALA A 641 -22.95 -0.77 -13.86
CA ALA A 641 -23.58 0.38 -13.22
C ALA A 641 -23.99 0.11 -11.78
N GLU A 642 -24.22 -1.15 -11.40
CA GLU A 642 -24.63 -1.54 -10.05
C GLU A 642 -23.48 -1.79 -9.07
N GLY A 643 -22.23 -1.93 -9.51
CA GLY A 643 -21.18 -2.34 -8.58
C GLY A 643 -19.74 -2.27 -9.06
N SER A 644 -19.45 -1.62 -10.19
CA SER A 644 -18.08 -1.48 -10.69
C SER A 644 -17.52 -0.08 -10.51
N SER A 645 -16.21 0.07 -10.69
CA SER A 645 -15.54 1.37 -10.70
C SER A 645 -15.91 2.25 -11.91
N LEU A 646 -16.57 1.67 -12.91
CA LEU A 646 -17.02 2.33 -14.13
C LEU A 646 -18.52 2.63 -14.09
N PHE A 647 -19.14 2.64 -12.90
CA PHE A 647 -20.60 2.67 -12.78
C PHE A 647 -21.26 3.90 -13.42
N VAL A 648 -20.62 5.08 -13.32
CA VAL A 648 -21.08 6.32 -13.98
C VAL A 648 -21.07 6.16 -15.50
N GLU A 649 -19.93 5.74 -16.04
CA GLU A 649 -19.74 5.56 -17.48
C GLU A 649 -20.67 4.48 -18.06
N ALA A 650 -20.83 3.35 -17.34
CA ALA A 650 -21.74 2.29 -17.71
C ALA A 650 -23.20 2.75 -17.70
N PHE A 651 -23.60 3.55 -16.71
CA PHE A 651 -24.96 4.09 -16.65
C PHE A 651 -25.27 5.05 -17.80
N GLU A 652 -24.33 5.91 -18.19
CA GLU A 652 -24.53 6.81 -19.33
C GLU A 652 -24.75 6.04 -20.65
N PHE A 653 -24.07 4.90 -20.83
CA PHE A 653 -24.34 4.02 -21.97
C PHE A 653 -25.68 3.30 -21.84
N LEU A 654 -26.01 2.80 -20.64
CA LEU A 654 -27.28 2.14 -20.37
C LEU A 654 -28.48 3.07 -20.63
N LYS A 655 -28.38 4.33 -20.21
CA LYS A 655 -29.37 5.38 -20.43
C LYS A 655 -29.65 5.62 -21.90
N LYS A 656 -28.61 5.58 -22.75
CA LYS A 656 -28.77 5.66 -24.20
C LYS A 656 -29.60 4.50 -24.73
N LEU A 657 -29.33 3.25 -24.31
CA LEU A 657 -30.10 2.09 -24.77
C LEU A 657 -31.57 2.16 -24.34
N GLU A 658 -31.83 2.54 -23.10
CA GLU A 658 -33.19 2.75 -22.56
C GLU A 658 -33.96 3.82 -23.33
N THR A 659 -33.34 4.97 -23.56
CA THR A 659 -34.00 6.12 -24.21
C THR A 659 -34.38 5.80 -25.67
N HIS A 660 -33.61 4.94 -26.34
CA HIS A 660 -33.89 4.50 -27.71
C HIS A 660 -34.79 3.25 -27.77
N GLY A 661 -35.26 2.73 -26.62
CA GLY A 661 -36.09 1.53 -26.56
C GLY A 661 -35.37 0.25 -26.98
N LEU A 662 -34.02 0.24 -26.95
CA LEU A 662 -33.19 -0.90 -27.39
C LEU A 662 -32.97 -1.93 -26.27
N TYR A 663 -33.09 -1.50 -25.01
CA TYR A 663 -32.99 -2.35 -23.83
C TYR A 663 -33.86 -1.78 -22.71
N ARG A 664 -34.43 -2.65 -21.88
CA ARG A 664 -35.23 -2.24 -20.72
C ARG A 664 -34.68 -2.89 -19.46
N ASN A 665 -34.03 -2.09 -18.63
CA ASN A 665 -33.61 -2.44 -17.30
C ASN A 665 -34.75 -2.18 -16.29
N GLN A 666 -35.21 -3.23 -15.62
CA GLN A 666 -36.22 -3.12 -14.57
C GLN A 666 -35.77 -2.21 -13.40
N ARG A 667 -34.46 -2.04 -13.21
CA ARG A 667 -33.84 -1.25 -12.15
C ARG A 667 -33.27 0.09 -12.63
N PHE A 668 -33.59 0.53 -13.84
CA PHE A 668 -33.00 1.75 -14.43
C PHE A 668 -33.11 2.98 -13.51
N ALA A 669 -34.29 3.20 -12.93
CA ALA A 669 -34.54 4.32 -12.02
C ALA A 669 -33.73 4.22 -10.71
N GLU A 670 -33.49 3.01 -10.21
CA GLU A 670 -32.68 2.78 -9.01
C GLU A 670 -31.21 3.10 -9.28
N VAL A 671 -30.67 2.60 -10.38
CA VAL A 671 -29.28 2.84 -10.80
C VAL A 671 -29.06 4.33 -11.10
N GLY A 672 -30.02 4.99 -11.75
CA GLY A 672 -29.95 6.43 -12.03
C GLY A 672 -29.93 7.28 -10.76
N ARG A 673 -30.68 6.91 -9.72
CA ARG A 673 -30.59 7.58 -8.41
C ARG A 673 -29.19 7.44 -7.80
N LEU A 674 -28.57 6.27 -7.90
CA LEU A 674 -27.23 6.01 -7.39
C LEU A 674 -26.18 6.94 -8.05
N VAL A 675 -26.20 7.03 -9.38
CA VAL A 675 -25.27 7.86 -10.16
C VAL A 675 -25.50 9.35 -9.91
N ASN A 676 -26.75 9.80 -9.90
CA ASN A 676 -27.08 11.20 -9.62
C ASN A 676 -26.59 11.63 -8.23
N ARG A 677 -26.70 10.76 -7.21
CA ARG A 677 -26.18 11.03 -5.88
C ARG A 677 -24.67 11.22 -5.86
N PHE A 678 -23.93 10.41 -6.62
CA PHE A 678 -22.48 10.57 -6.75
C PHE A 678 -22.09 11.88 -7.44
N HIS A 679 -22.84 12.32 -8.45
CA HIS A 679 -22.61 13.62 -9.09
C HIS A 679 -22.96 14.79 -8.16
N HIS A 680 -24.11 14.73 -7.47
CA HIS A 680 -24.52 15.77 -6.52
C HIS A 680 -23.56 15.86 -5.34
N SER A 681 -22.99 14.73 -4.91
CA SER A 681 -21.94 14.74 -3.91
C SER A 681 -20.64 15.35 -4.43
N SER A 682 -20.33 15.21 -5.72
CA SER A 682 -19.06 15.73 -6.27
C SER A 682 -19.09 17.24 -6.60
N LEU A 683 -20.25 17.84 -6.88
CA LEU A 683 -20.37 19.20 -7.44
C LEU A 683 -20.45 20.34 -6.40
N ASN A 684 -20.66 20.05 -5.11
CA ASN A 684 -20.89 21.10 -4.09
C ASN A 684 -19.61 21.82 -3.59
N ILE A 685 -18.48 21.70 -4.29
CA ILE A 685 -17.16 22.18 -3.79
C ILE A 685 -16.35 22.92 -4.89
N SER A 686 -16.94 23.22 -6.05
CA SER A 686 -16.29 24.07 -7.07
C SER A 686 -16.32 25.55 -6.70
#